data_AF-A0A942EZX4-F1
#
_entry.id   AF-A0A942EZX4-F1
#
_cell.length_a   1.000
_cell.length_b   1.000
_cell.length_c   1.000
_cell.angle_alpha   90.00
_cell.angle_beta   90.00
_cell.angle_gamma   90.00
#
_symmetry.space_group_name_H-M   'P 1'
#
loop_
_entity.id
_entity.type
_entity.pdbx_description
1 polymer ?
#
loop_
_entity_poly.entity_id
_entity_poly.type
_entity_poly.pdbx_seq_one_letter_code
_entity_poly.pdbx_strand_id
1 'polypeptide(L)'
;MIPEIGTLALILALLLAATQAVLPLVGAQRGNLTWMAVARPAAFGQFTFILIAYLCLVYSFLTNDFTVINVASNSYSNLPAFYRVTATWGSHEGSLLFWSLILAVWTIAVATFSRTLPEEMVSRVLGVLGLISVGFLSMMLITSSPFLRQFPGPAEGSDLNPLLQDWGMIIHPPMLYMGYVGFAVAFAFAVAALLSGRLDAAWARWSRPWATVAWAFLTLGVALGSWWAYRELGWGGWWFWDPVENASLMPWLAGTALIHSLAVAEKRGAFKAWTVLLALMTFSISLLGTFLVRSGVLSSVHAFAVDPQRGAYILGFMLVVVGGSLALFAWRSPRMVAGGAFTWFSRESMLLANNVVMVASVAAVLLGTLYPLFIDALGMGKLSVGPPYFNAVFVPLITPALFLMGVGPLMRWKGDSVPDVLQRLKWALAIAVATGLLLPLTLEGYKPWAVLGLGLSTWIVLTVLIAFRERVKNASQLFNLPRAFWGMHLAHLGLAVGVAGITMVVNYERELDVRMNVGDQAQMAGYTLTFKGIENYSGPNYEATRGTVIVSKNEVEQFRLYPAKRVYNRSGSVMTEASVRPSLFSDLYVSLGEPLNNELTTWAVRLYYKPFINWLWLGSLLMVVGGFLAASDRRYRIGAKARAPVAPTAPTARGA
;
A
#
# COMPACT_ATOMS: atom_id res chain seq x y z
N MET A 1 32.36 8.60 15.36
CA MET A 1 32.18 9.90 14.69
C MET A 1 30.99 9.93 13.73
N ILE A 2 30.82 8.94 12.85
CA ILE A 2 29.70 8.92 11.89
C ILE A 2 28.32 8.90 12.58
N PRO A 3 28.07 8.08 13.63
CA PRO A 3 26.78 8.08 14.33
C PRO A 3 26.47 9.39 15.06
N GLU A 4 27.50 10.09 15.54
CA GLU A 4 27.37 11.40 16.16
C GLU A 4 26.96 12.47 15.12
N ILE A 5 27.50 12.41 13.90
CA ILE A 5 27.06 13.25 12.77
C ILE A 5 25.59 12.95 12.45
N GLY A 6 25.21 11.67 12.41
CA GLY A 6 23.83 11.25 12.19
C GLY A 6 22.87 11.86 13.22
N THR A 7 23.24 11.80 14.50
CA THR A 7 22.46 12.40 15.60
C THR A 7 22.35 13.91 15.45
N LEU A 8 23.46 14.60 15.18
CA LEU A 8 23.46 16.05 14.97
C LEU A 8 22.58 16.45 13.78
N ALA A 9 22.63 15.69 12.69
CA ALA A 9 21.78 15.91 11.53
C ALA A 9 20.28 15.75 11.88
N LEU A 10 19.90 14.77 12.70
CA LEU A 10 18.51 14.64 13.17
C LEU A 10 18.06 15.83 14.03
N ILE A 11 18.94 16.36 14.89
CA ILE A 11 18.64 17.56 15.68
C ILE A 11 18.40 18.77 14.77
N LEU A 12 19.29 18.99 13.80
CA LEU A 12 19.13 20.09 12.82
C LEU A 12 17.88 19.91 11.97
N ALA A 13 17.56 18.69 11.56
CA ALA A 13 16.32 18.37 10.87
C ALA A 13 15.09 18.71 11.73
N LEU A 14 15.09 18.39 13.03
CA LEU A 14 13.99 18.72 13.93
C LEU A 14 13.79 20.24 14.08
N LEU A 15 14.87 21.01 14.21
CA LEU A 15 14.80 22.47 14.29
C LEU A 15 14.23 23.08 13.00
N LEU A 16 14.64 22.55 11.84
CA LEU A 16 14.08 22.97 10.55
C LEU A 16 12.64 22.51 10.36
N ALA A 17 12.26 21.33 10.87
CA ALA A 17 10.89 20.85 10.88
C ALA A 17 9.98 21.78 11.70
N ALA A 18 10.43 22.20 12.89
CA ALA A 18 9.71 23.14 13.73
C ALA A 18 9.58 24.51 13.05
N THR A 19 10.65 24.98 12.40
CA THR A 19 10.65 26.21 11.61
C THR A 19 9.66 26.12 10.43
N GLN A 20 9.70 25.01 9.70
CA GLN A 20 8.80 24.69 8.59
C GLN A 20 7.35 24.60 9.06
N ALA A 21 7.10 24.06 10.25
CA ALA A 21 5.77 23.93 10.82
C ALA A 21 5.19 25.30 11.23
N VAL A 22 5.93 26.09 12.00
CA VAL A 22 5.39 27.27 12.67
C VAL A 22 5.35 28.49 11.75
N LEU A 23 6.48 28.87 11.15
CA LEU A 23 6.55 30.17 10.43
C LEU A 23 5.61 30.23 9.22
N PRO A 24 5.53 29.22 8.34
CA PRO A 24 4.60 29.22 7.21
C PRO A 24 3.13 29.23 7.61
N LEU A 25 2.76 28.49 8.67
CA LEU A 25 1.37 28.45 9.15
C LEU A 25 0.95 29.80 9.71
N VAL A 26 1.77 30.38 10.59
CA VAL A 26 1.48 31.69 11.19
C VAL A 26 1.57 32.79 10.14
N GLY A 27 2.54 32.71 9.23
CA GLY A 27 2.70 33.63 8.11
C GLY A 27 1.46 33.65 7.21
N ALA A 28 0.95 32.48 6.83
CA ALA A 28 -0.27 32.37 6.02
C ALA A 28 -1.53 32.84 6.77
N GLN A 29 -1.57 32.73 8.10
CA GLN A 29 -2.69 33.24 8.90
C GLN A 29 -2.65 34.77 9.05
N ARG A 30 -1.46 35.37 9.06
CA ARG A 30 -1.25 36.82 9.21
C ARG A 30 -1.06 37.57 7.88
N GLY A 31 -1.01 36.87 6.75
CA GLY A 31 -0.68 37.46 5.45
C GLY A 31 0.78 37.93 5.33
N ASN A 32 1.70 37.39 6.14
CA ASN A 32 3.11 37.76 6.12
C ASN A 32 3.89 36.91 5.10
N LEU A 33 4.18 37.50 3.94
CA LEU A 33 4.89 36.86 2.84
C LEU A 33 6.31 36.42 3.21
N THR A 34 7.02 37.17 4.06
CA THR A 34 8.38 36.81 4.48
C THR A 34 8.40 35.51 5.28
N TRP A 35 7.42 35.31 6.17
CA TRP A 35 7.32 34.08 6.96
C TRP A 35 6.85 32.89 6.11
N MET A 36 6.01 33.16 5.12
CA MET A 36 5.59 32.17 4.12
C MET A 36 6.74 31.71 3.23
N ALA A 37 7.64 32.63 2.85
CA ALA A 37 8.80 32.32 2.02
C ALA A 37 9.75 31.28 2.64
N VAL A 38 9.75 31.15 3.97
CA VAL A 38 10.56 30.16 4.71
C VAL A 38 10.12 28.71 4.43
N ALA A 39 8.88 28.49 3.98
CA ALA A 39 8.31 27.14 3.83
C ALA A 39 9.15 26.23 2.94
N ARG A 40 9.64 26.74 1.79
CA ARG A 40 10.40 25.93 0.83
C ARG A 40 11.85 25.71 1.29
N PRO A 41 12.64 26.74 1.65
CA PRO A 41 14.00 26.53 2.14
C PRO A 41 14.06 25.60 3.36
N ALA A 42 13.12 25.73 4.30
CA ALA A 42 13.07 24.86 5.47
C ALA A 42 12.79 23.39 5.08
N ALA A 43 11.88 23.15 4.13
CA ALA A 43 11.62 21.80 3.61
C ALA A 43 12.82 21.16 2.93
N PHE A 44 13.56 21.92 2.11
CA PHE A 44 14.79 21.43 1.48
C PHE A 44 15.90 21.18 2.51
N GLY A 45 16.08 22.10 3.48
CA GLY A 45 17.05 21.92 4.55
C GLY A 45 16.75 20.68 5.40
N GLN A 46 15.50 20.51 5.82
CA GLN A 46 15.05 19.34 6.56
C GLN A 46 15.34 18.04 5.79
N PHE A 47 15.00 17.99 4.49
CA PHE A 47 15.31 16.83 3.65
C PHE A 47 16.80 16.52 3.62
N THR A 48 17.65 17.54 3.42
CA THR A 48 19.10 17.36 3.37
C THR A 48 19.65 16.75 4.65
N PHE A 49 19.23 17.25 5.82
CA PHE A 49 19.72 16.71 7.09
C PHE A 49 19.17 15.32 7.42
N ILE A 50 17.91 15.02 7.07
CA ILE A 50 17.37 13.65 7.18
C ILE A 50 18.14 12.70 6.26
N LEU A 51 18.45 13.13 5.03
CA LEU A 51 19.23 12.34 4.09
C LEU A 51 20.66 12.08 4.60
N ILE A 52 21.32 13.08 5.18
CA ILE A 52 22.63 12.91 5.82
C ILE A 52 22.54 11.87 6.94
N ALA A 53 21.57 11.99 7.85
CA ALA A 53 21.36 11.02 8.91
C ALA A 53 21.15 9.61 8.34
N TYR A 54 20.28 9.47 7.34
CA TYR A 54 20.03 8.18 6.70
C TYR A 54 21.30 7.57 6.08
N LEU A 55 22.10 8.37 5.37
CA LEU A 55 23.37 7.92 4.80
C LEU A 55 24.40 7.54 5.87
N CYS A 56 24.44 8.25 7.00
CA CYS A 56 25.24 7.85 8.15
C CYS A 56 24.82 6.49 8.70
N LEU A 57 23.51 6.21 8.79
CA LEU A 57 23.02 4.90 9.23
C LEU A 57 23.39 3.79 8.25
N VAL A 58 23.19 4.02 6.94
CA VAL A 58 23.59 3.09 5.88
C VAL A 58 25.09 2.78 5.97
N TYR A 59 25.93 3.81 6.17
CA TYR A 59 27.36 3.63 6.34
C TYR A 59 27.70 2.76 7.56
N SER A 60 27.05 3.01 8.70
CA SER A 60 27.26 2.21 9.92
C SER A 60 26.90 0.73 9.71
N PHE A 61 25.82 0.42 8.98
CA PHE A 61 25.48 -0.96 8.63
C PHE A 61 26.48 -1.58 7.65
N LEU A 62 26.88 -0.86 6.60
CA LEU A 62 27.84 -1.36 5.61
C LEU A 62 29.24 -1.61 6.18
N THR A 63 29.62 -0.86 7.21
CA THR A 63 30.90 -1.03 7.92
C THR A 63 30.79 -1.94 9.14
N ASN A 64 29.59 -2.46 9.45
CA ASN A 64 29.31 -3.24 10.65
C ASN A 64 29.81 -2.56 11.93
N ASP A 65 29.51 -1.26 12.09
CA ASP A 65 29.83 -0.54 13.32
C ASP A 65 28.95 -1.05 14.48
N PHE A 66 29.38 -2.13 15.12
CA PHE A 66 28.69 -2.76 16.24
C PHE A 66 28.70 -1.92 17.52
N THR A 67 29.41 -0.79 17.55
CA THR A 67 29.26 0.19 18.64
C THR A 67 27.96 1.00 18.53
N VAL A 68 27.18 0.85 17.45
CA VAL A 68 25.78 1.29 17.35
C VAL A 68 24.86 0.11 17.68
N ILE A 69 23.99 0.26 18.69
CA ILE A 69 23.08 -0.81 19.16
C ILE A 69 22.20 -1.32 18.00
N ASN A 70 21.63 -0.43 17.21
CA ASN A 70 20.77 -0.81 16.09
C ASN A 70 21.51 -1.69 15.06
N VAL A 71 22.77 -1.38 14.77
CA VAL A 71 23.61 -2.18 13.84
C VAL A 71 23.98 -3.52 14.46
N ALA A 72 24.37 -3.53 15.73
CA ALA A 72 24.70 -4.75 16.44
C ALA A 72 23.50 -5.72 16.54
N SER A 73 22.28 -5.20 16.69
CA SER A 73 21.09 -6.04 16.81
C SER A 73 20.54 -6.54 15.47
N ASN A 74 20.93 -5.96 14.33
CA ASN A 74 20.30 -6.23 13.02
C ASN A 74 21.30 -6.46 11.88
N SER A 75 22.57 -6.72 12.17
CA SER A 75 23.62 -6.97 11.18
C SER A 75 24.59 -8.03 11.66
N TYR A 76 25.38 -8.57 10.73
CA TYR A 76 26.41 -9.57 10.98
C TYR A 76 27.56 -9.40 9.96
N SER A 77 28.80 -9.73 10.33
CA SER A 77 29.98 -9.50 9.47
C SER A 77 29.89 -10.17 8.09
N ASN A 78 29.32 -11.37 8.03
CA ASN A 78 29.14 -12.11 6.77
C ASN A 78 27.78 -11.87 6.10
N LEU A 79 26.93 -10.97 6.64
CA LEU A 79 25.68 -10.61 6.00
C LEU A 79 25.96 -9.92 4.65
N PRO A 80 25.39 -10.40 3.53
CA PRO A 80 25.60 -9.78 2.23
C PRO A 80 25.30 -8.27 2.24
N ALA A 81 26.09 -7.50 1.48
CA ALA A 81 26.07 -6.04 1.55
C ALA A 81 24.68 -5.42 1.26
N PHE A 82 23.90 -6.02 0.35
CA PHE A 82 22.55 -5.56 0.06
C PHE A 82 21.60 -5.73 1.24
N TYR A 83 21.72 -6.83 2.02
CA TYR A 83 20.95 -7.00 3.25
C TYR A 83 21.43 -6.11 4.38
N ARG A 84 22.72 -5.75 4.40
CA ARG A 84 23.22 -4.69 5.31
C ARG A 84 22.60 -3.33 4.98
N VAL A 85 22.42 -3.00 3.71
CA VAL A 85 21.66 -1.80 3.33
C VAL A 85 20.21 -1.91 3.75
N THR A 86 19.54 -3.03 3.49
CA THR A 86 18.10 -3.17 3.81
C THR A 86 17.82 -3.27 5.30
N ALA A 87 18.78 -3.71 6.11
CA ALA A 87 18.70 -3.66 7.57
C ALA A 87 18.45 -2.24 8.11
N THR A 88 18.82 -1.20 7.34
CA THR A 88 18.51 0.20 7.66
C THR A 88 17.01 0.50 7.71
N TRP A 89 16.15 -0.29 7.06
CA TRP A 89 14.69 -0.22 7.22
C TRP A 89 14.07 -1.53 7.73
N GLY A 90 14.89 -2.56 7.96
CA GLY A 90 14.48 -3.80 8.63
C GLY A 90 14.34 -3.66 10.15
N SER A 91 15.10 -2.73 10.75
CA SER A 91 15.01 -2.38 12.18
C SER A 91 13.88 -1.40 12.48
N HIS A 92 13.46 -1.31 13.74
CA HIS A 92 12.46 -0.33 14.17
C HIS A 92 12.95 1.10 13.97
N GLU A 93 14.08 1.45 14.59
CA GLU A 93 14.65 2.80 14.60
C GLU A 93 15.03 3.23 13.17
N GLY A 94 15.60 2.30 12.40
CA GLY A 94 15.93 2.53 11.01
C GLY A 94 14.70 2.75 10.13
N SER A 95 13.65 1.95 10.30
CA SER A 95 12.39 2.12 9.55
C SER A 95 11.68 3.45 9.85
N LEU A 96 11.79 3.99 11.08
CA LEU A 96 11.28 5.32 11.42
C LEU A 96 12.06 6.42 10.69
N LEU A 97 13.39 6.30 10.64
CA LEU A 97 14.23 7.22 9.86
C LEU A 97 13.90 7.16 8.37
N PHE A 98 13.71 5.95 7.84
CA PHE A 98 13.30 5.76 6.46
C PHE A 98 11.90 6.35 6.19
N TRP A 99 10.94 6.15 7.11
CA TRP A 99 9.62 6.77 7.04
C TRP A 99 9.72 8.31 6.98
N SER A 100 10.55 8.92 7.84
CA SER A 100 10.80 10.37 7.84
C SER A 100 11.48 10.85 6.56
N LEU A 101 12.39 10.05 5.99
CA LEU A 101 12.99 10.34 4.69
C LEU A 101 11.94 10.35 3.57
N ILE A 102 11.05 9.36 3.54
CA ILE A 102 9.95 9.31 2.56
C ILE A 102 9.00 10.51 2.75
N LEU A 103 8.69 10.92 3.99
CA LEU A 103 7.90 12.13 4.25
C LEU A 103 8.61 13.38 3.71
N ALA A 104 9.91 13.48 3.92
CA ALA A 104 10.72 14.58 3.40
C ALA A 104 10.75 14.60 1.87
N VAL A 105 10.84 13.43 1.22
CA VAL A 105 10.72 13.28 -0.25
C VAL A 105 9.36 13.80 -0.75
N TRP A 106 8.26 13.40 -0.10
CA TRP A 106 6.94 13.93 -0.44
C TRP A 106 6.84 15.44 -0.21
N THR A 107 7.45 15.95 0.86
CA THR A 107 7.47 17.38 1.18
C THR A 107 8.21 18.19 0.11
N ILE A 108 9.40 17.76 -0.32
CA ILE A 108 10.15 18.44 -1.39
C ILE A 108 9.44 18.29 -2.75
N ALA A 109 8.76 17.16 -2.99
CA ALA A 109 7.94 16.98 -4.19
C ALA A 109 6.81 18.01 -4.23
N VAL A 110 6.09 18.21 -3.12
CA VAL A 110 5.07 19.26 -3.01
C VAL A 110 5.68 20.64 -3.19
N ALA A 111 6.81 20.95 -2.53
CA ALA A 111 7.49 22.24 -2.64
C ALA A 111 7.92 22.57 -4.09
N THR A 112 8.29 21.54 -4.85
CA THR A 112 8.81 21.66 -6.22
C THR A 112 7.70 21.71 -7.26
N PHE A 113 6.71 20.80 -7.19
CA PHE A 113 5.68 20.63 -8.21
C PHE A 113 4.44 21.50 -7.98
N SER A 114 4.29 22.15 -6.81
CA SER A 114 3.12 22.99 -6.49
C SER A 114 3.36 24.49 -6.69
N ARG A 115 4.27 24.90 -7.58
CA ARG A 115 4.62 26.32 -7.83
C ARG A 115 3.46 27.16 -8.38
N THR A 116 2.46 26.53 -8.98
CA THR A 116 1.28 27.21 -9.55
C THR A 116 0.17 27.46 -8.54
N LEU A 117 0.31 26.96 -7.31
CA LEU A 117 -0.68 27.14 -6.26
C LEU A 117 -0.50 28.51 -5.58
N PRO A 118 -1.59 29.10 -5.03
CA PRO A 118 -1.48 30.28 -4.18
C PRO A 118 -0.48 30.05 -3.04
N GLU A 119 0.33 31.06 -2.74
CA GLU A 119 1.42 30.93 -1.77
C GLU A 119 0.90 30.55 -0.38
N GLU A 120 -0.23 31.10 0.06
CA GLU A 120 -0.87 30.74 1.34
C GLU A 120 -1.19 29.25 1.44
N MET A 121 -1.65 28.64 0.34
CA MET A 121 -2.01 27.23 0.31
C MET A 121 -0.74 26.37 0.42
N VAL A 122 0.30 26.68 -0.35
CA VAL A 122 1.57 25.94 -0.29
C VAL A 122 2.20 26.06 1.10
N SER A 123 2.22 27.26 1.67
CA SER A 123 2.76 27.52 3.01
C SER A 123 2.01 26.73 4.09
N ARG A 124 0.68 26.66 4.01
CA ARG A 124 -0.11 25.83 4.93
C ARG A 124 0.16 24.33 4.74
N VAL A 125 0.21 23.84 3.51
CA VAL A 125 0.48 22.42 3.22
C VAL A 125 1.86 22.01 3.72
N LEU A 126 2.91 22.77 3.38
CA LEU A 126 4.27 22.50 3.85
C LEU A 126 4.37 22.61 5.37
N GLY A 127 3.66 23.56 5.98
CA GLY A 127 3.60 23.68 7.43
C GLY A 127 2.96 22.47 8.12
N VAL A 128 1.85 21.94 7.59
CA VAL A 128 1.23 20.72 8.12
C VAL A 128 2.15 19.50 7.95
N LEU A 129 2.82 19.35 6.81
CA LEU A 129 3.83 18.29 6.64
C LEU A 129 5.01 18.46 7.62
N GLY A 130 5.39 19.71 7.93
CA GLY A 130 6.38 20.04 8.95
C GLY A 130 5.93 19.60 10.35
N LEU A 131 4.66 19.84 10.72
CA LEU A 131 4.11 19.38 12.00
C LEU A 131 4.17 17.85 12.14
N ILE A 132 3.84 17.11 11.08
CA ILE A 132 3.94 15.66 11.07
C ILE A 132 5.41 15.25 11.24
N SER A 133 6.32 15.91 10.52
CA SER A 133 7.77 15.66 10.59
C SER A 133 8.34 15.90 11.99
N VAL A 134 7.92 16.96 12.69
CA VAL A 134 8.30 17.24 14.09
C VAL A 134 7.95 16.06 14.99
N GLY A 135 6.77 15.45 14.84
CA GLY A 135 6.37 14.29 15.64
C GLY A 135 7.31 13.10 15.45
N PHE A 136 7.59 12.71 14.21
CA PHE A 136 8.49 11.57 13.95
C PHE A 136 9.96 11.86 14.32
N LEU A 137 10.47 13.06 14.03
CA LEU A 137 11.84 13.44 14.37
C LEU A 137 12.06 13.53 15.88
N SER A 138 11.10 14.07 16.63
CA SER A 138 11.19 14.08 18.09
C SER A 138 11.02 12.70 18.70
N MET A 139 10.17 11.82 18.13
CA MET A 139 10.12 10.40 18.52
C MET A 139 11.48 9.73 18.39
N MET A 140 12.14 9.89 17.24
CA MET A 140 13.46 9.30 17.01
C MET A 140 14.50 9.82 17.99
N LEU A 141 14.52 11.12 18.30
CA LEU A 141 15.51 11.69 19.21
C LEU A 141 15.26 11.31 20.69
N ILE A 142 14.01 11.08 21.09
CA ILE A 142 13.65 10.85 22.49
C ILE A 142 13.56 9.35 22.83
N THR A 143 12.85 8.56 22.01
CA THR A 143 12.51 7.17 22.36
C THR A 143 13.16 6.13 21.46
N SER A 144 13.52 6.48 20.23
CA SER A 144 13.87 5.49 19.18
C SER A 144 15.07 5.93 18.34
N SER A 145 16.17 6.31 18.99
CA SER A 145 17.34 6.85 18.28
C SER A 145 18.07 5.76 17.49
N PRO A 146 18.24 5.92 16.16
CA PRO A 146 18.94 4.93 15.34
C PRO A 146 20.46 4.91 15.55
N PHE A 147 21.01 5.87 16.32
CA PHE A 147 22.44 6.04 16.55
C PHE A 147 22.87 5.77 17.99
N LEU A 148 21.99 5.15 18.81
CA LEU A 148 22.30 4.86 20.20
C LEU A 148 23.58 4.00 20.31
N ARG A 149 24.53 4.47 21.12
CA ARG A 149 25.88 3.90 21.23
C ARG A 149 25.98 2.89 22.36
N GLN A 150 26.86 1.90 22.19
CA GLN A 150 27.29 0.98 23.23
C GLN A 150 28.82 0.82 23.19
N PHE A 151 29.45 0.82 24.37
CA PHE A 151 30.90 0.68 24.51
C PHE A 151 31.24 -0.26 25.68
N PRO A 152 32.09 -1.29 25.46
CA PRO A 152 32.59 -1.73 24.17
C PRO A 152 31.45 -2.29 23.27
N GLY A 153 31.62 -2.20 21.95
CA GLY A 153 30.73 -2.91 21.03
C GLY A 153 31.00 -4.41 21.08
N PRO A 154 29.99 -5.27 20.83
CA PRO A 154 30.21 -6.70 20.71
C PRO A 154 31.13 -7.01 19.53
N ALA A 155 31.85 -8.14 19.62
CA ALA A 155 32.72 -8.59 18.54
C ALA A 155 31.95 -8.92 17.25
N GLU A 156 30.68 -9.35 17.40
CA GLU A 156 29.79 -9.70 16.28
C GLU A 156 28.34 -9.32 16.59
N GLY A 157 27.60 -8.90 15.57
CA GLY A 157 26.17 -8.61 15.66
C GLY A 157 25.27 -9.84 15.65
N SER A 158 23.97 -9.63 15.84
CA SER A 158 22.93 -10.66 15.98
C SER A 158 22.32 -11.15 14.66
N ASP A 159 22.82 -10.64 13.53
CA ASP A 159 22.26 -10.84 12.19
C ASP A 159 20.91 -10.13 11.95
N LEU A 160 20.53 -9.98 10.68
CA LEU A 160 19.21 -9.52 10.30
C LEU A 160 18.21 -10.68 10.43
N ASN A 161 16.97 -10.41 10.83
CA ASN A 161 15.93 -11.44 10.83
C ASN A 161 15.91 -12.17 9.46
N PRO A 162 16.08 -13.50 9.43
CA PRO A 162 16.12 -14.27 8.19
C PRO A 162 14.97 -14.02 7.21
N LEU A 163 13.76 -13.76 7.69
CA LEU A 163 12.60 -13.44 6.84
C LEU A 163 12.78 -12.15 6.04
N LEU A 164 13.63 -11.24 6.51
CA LEU A 164 13.96 -9.99 5.83
C LEU A 164 15.12 -10.15 4.83
N GLN A 165 15.74 -11.33 4.79
CA GLN A 165 16.83 -11.68 3.88
C GLN A 165 16.29 -12.28 2.57
N ASP A 166 15.24 -11.69 2.00
CA ASP A 166 14.71 -11.99 0.66
C ASP A 166 14.63 -10.72 -0.19
N TRP A 167 14.72 -10.91 -1.51
CA TRP A 167 14.64 -9.84 -2.49
C TRP A 167 13.30 -9.07 -2.45
N GLY A 168 12.21 -9.74 -2.10
CA GLY A 168 10.90 -9.12 -1.89
C GLY A 168 10.93 -8.05 -0.80
N MET A 169 11.64 -8.29 0.31
CA MET A 169 11.75 -7.33 1.43
C MET A 169 12.71 -6.17 1.14
N ILE A 170 13.47 -6.22 0.05
CA ILE A 170 14.24 -5.07 -0.44
C ILE A 170 13.29 -4.05 -1.09
N ILE A 171 12.31 -4.52 -1.86
CA ILE A 171 11.47 -3.66 -2.70
C ILE A 171 10.10 -3.34 -2.08
N HIS A 172 9.52 -4.26 -1.30
CA HIS A 172 8.19 -4.12 -0.74
C HIS A 172 8.09 -2.93 0.24
N PRO A 173 8.91 -2.82 1.30
CA PRO A 173 8.77 -1.75 2.29
C PRO A 173 8.89 -0.34 1.68
N PRO A 174 9.85 -0.05 0.78
CA PRO A 174 9.90 1.24 0.08
C PRO A 174 8.61 1.59 -0.66
N MET A 175 8.00 0.63 -1.38
CA MET A 175 6.75 0.89 -2.10
C MET A 175 5.58 1.10 -1.14
N LEU A 176 5.51 0.32 -0.06
CA LEU A 176 4.50 0.47 0.98
C LEU A 176 4.58 1.85 1.66
N TYR A 177 5.79 2.27 2.06
CA TYR A 177 6.01 3.58 2.69
C TYR A 177 5.71 4.73 1.73
N MET A 178 6.08 4.63 0.45
CA MET A 178 5.70 5.63 -0.56
C MET A 178 4.18 5.84 -0.62
N GLY A 179 3.39 4.78 -0.44
CA GLY A 179 1.93 4.85 -0.35
C GLY A 179 1.41 5.42 0.96
N TYR A 180 1.77 4.79 2.09
CA TYR A 180 1.34 5.18 3.45
C TYR A 180 1.61 6.65 3.73
N VAL A 181 2.87 7.05 3.53
CA VAL A 181 3.34 8.41 3.80
C VAL A 181 2.80 9.37 2.75
N GLY A 182 2.58 8.92 1.52
CA GLY A 182 2.04 9.75 0.44
C GLY A 182 0.64 10.31 0.76
N PHE A 183 -0.19 9.59 1.51
CA PHE A 183 -1.48 10.13 1.95
C PHE A 183 -1.36 11.29 2.95
N ALA A 184 -0.20 11.51 3.58
CA ALA A 184 0.07 12.72 4.37
C ALA A 184 -0.07 14.00 3.53
N VAL A 185 0.21 13.93 2.23
CA VAL A 185 0.04 15.07 1.31
C VAL A 185 -1.44 15.40 1.14
N ALA A 186 -2.29 14.40 0.89
CA ALA A 186 -3.73 14.60 0.77
C ALA A 186 -4.34 15.12 2.09
N PHE A 187 -3.88 14.59 3.22
CA PHE A 187 -4.19 15.09 4.56
C PHE A 187 -3.78 16.55 4.73
N ALA A 188 -2.55 16.91 4.37
CA ALA A 188 -2.04 18.27 4.50
C ALA A 188 -2.83 19.27 3.63
N PHE A 189 -3.23 18.89 2.42
CA PHE A 189 -4.15 19.69 1.59
C PHE A 189 -5.52 19.89 2.26
N ALA A 190 -6.07 18.83 2.87
CA ALA A 190 -7.36 18.90 3.55
C ALA A 190 -7.29 19.83 4.79
N VAL A 191 -6.27 19.67 5.63
CA VAL A 191 -6.03 20.54 6.80
C VAL A 191 -5.75 21.98 6.36
N ALA A 192 -4.93 22.20 5.34
CA ALA A 192 -4.67 23.54 4.81
C ALA A 192 -5.93 24.23 4.29
N ALA A 193 -6.81 23.49 3.60
CA ALA A 193 -8.09 24.00 3.13
C ALA A 193 -9.02 24.35 4.31
N LEU A 194 -9.08 23.51 5.34
CA LEU A 194 -9.83 23.78 6.58
C LEU A 194 -9.33 25.04 7.30
N LEU A 195 -8.01 25.19 7.44
CA LEU A 195 -7.38 26.37 8.07
C LEU A 195 -7.72 27.65 7.28
N SER A 196 -7.65 27.58 5.94
CA SER A 196 -8.00 28.71 5.06
C SER A 196 -9.48 29.09 5.10
N GLY A 197 -10.36 28.15 5.47
CA GLY A 197 -11.82 28.32 5.37
C GLY A 197 -12.38 28.28 3.95
N ARG A 198 -11.55 28.05 2.93
CA ARG A 198 -11.97 28.01 1.52
C ARG A 198 -11.92 26.57 1.00
N LEU A 199 -13.07 25.90 1.02
CA LEU A 199 -13.26 24.55 0.45
C LEU A 199 -13.94 24.65 -0.92
N ASP A 200 -13.19 25.12 -1.91
CA ASP A 200 -13.65 25.19 -3.30
C ASP A 200 -13.31 23.91 -4.08
N ALA A 201 -13.61 23.85 -5.39
CA ALA A 201 -13.23 22.70 -6.21
C ALA A 201 -11.71 22.66 -6.50
N ALA A 202 -10.98 23.75 -6.22
CA ALA A 202 -9.57 23.87 -6.58
C ALA A 202 -8.70 22.98 -5.69
N TRP A 203 -8.95 22.91 -4.38
CA TRP A 203 -8.19 22.01 -3.49
C TRP A 203 -8.36 20.54 -3.89
N ALA A 204 -9.58 20.13 -4.28
CA ALA A 204 -9.84 18.76 -4.74
C ALA A 204 -9.04 18.44 -6.00
N ARG A 205 -9.00 19.38 -6.97
CA ARG A 205 -8.18 19.25 -8.18
C ARG A 205 -6.68 19.14 -7.86
N TRP A 206 -6.19 19.89 -6.88
CA TRP A 206 -4.78 19.87 -6.49
C TRP A 206 -4.39 18.59 -5.74
N SER A 207 -5.24 18.11 -4.84
CA SER A 207 -5.00 16.92 -4.02
C SER A 207 -5.08 15.61 -4.81
N ARG A 208 -5.93 15.56 -5.85
CA ARG A 208 -6.22 14.34 -6.60
C ARG A 208 -5.02 13.61 -7.22
N PRO A 209 -4.08 14.26 -7.94
CA PRO A 209 -2.90 13.55 -8.44
C PRO A 209 -2.05 12.96 -7.31
N TRP A 210 -1.89 13.67 -6.19
CA TRP A 210 -1.14 13.17 -5.02
C TRP A 210 -1.78 11.93 -4.41
N ALA A 211 -3.10 11.99 -4.16
CA ALA A 211 -3.85 10.84 -3.63
C ALA A 211 -3.79 9.63 -4.58
N THR A 212 -3.84 9.86 -5.89
CA THR A 212 -3.79 8.78 -6.89
C THR A 212 -2.41 8.12 -6.94
N VAL A 213 -1.33 8.90 -6.85
CA VAL A 213 0.04 8.36 -6.82
C VAL A 213 0.31 7.60 -5.52
N ALA A 214 -0.11 8.14 -4.37
CA ALA A 214 -0.02 7.44 -3.09
C ALA A 214 -0.80 6.11 -3.11
N TRP A 215 -2.02 6.11 -3.66
CA TRP A 215 -2.81 4.90 -3.84
C TRP A 215 -2.14 3.87 -4.77
N ALA A 216 -1.49 4.32 -5.85
CA ALA A 216 -0.76 3.42 -6.76
C ALA A 216 0.44 2.76 -6.08
N PHE A 217 1.25 3.53 -5.34
CA PHE A 217 2.35 2.97 -4.56
C PHE A 217 1.85 2.04 -3.46
N LEU A 218 0.76 2.38 -2.76
CA LEU A 218 0.17 1.50 -1.76
C LEU A 218 -0.30 0.18 -2.37
N THR A 219 -0.96 0.23 -3.54
CA THR A 219 -1.36 -0.98 -4.28
C THR A 219 -0.17 -1.86 -4.62
N LEU A 220 0.93 -1.25 -5.08
CA LEU A 220 2.17 -1.97 -5.38
C LEU A 220 2.81 -2.56 -4.11
N GLY A 221 2.84 -1.79 -3.02
CA GLY A 221 3.33 -2.24 -1.73
C GLY A 221 2.57 -3.46 -1.22
N VAL A 222 1.24 -3.38 -1.14
CA VAL A 222 0.39 -4.51 -0.71
C VAL A 222 0.60 -5.74 -1.59
N ALA A 223 0.63 -5.57 -2.91
CA ALA A 223 0.84 -6.68 -3.85
C ALA A 223 2.22 -7.34 -3.69
N LEU A 224 3.29 -6.54 -3.54
CA LEU A 224 4.63 -7.06 -3.31
C LEU A 224 4.76 -7.77 -1.97
N GLY A 225 4.08 -7.30 -0.92
CA GLY A 225 4.07 -7.93 0.39
C GLY A 225 3.36 -9.29 0.35
N SER A 226 2.19 -9.34 -0.30
CA SER A 226 1.46 -10.59 -0.54
C SER A 226 2.25 -11.58 -1.40
N TRP A 227 2.95 -11.11 -2.43
CA TRP A 227 3.82 -11.93 -3.27
C TRP A 227 5.05 -12.46 -2.51
N TRP A 228 5.65 -11.63 -1.65
CA TRP A 228 6.73 -12.05 -0.76
C TRP A 228 6.26 -13.15 0.20
N ALA A 229 5.16 -12.93 0.91
CA ALA A 229 4.60 -13.89 1.87
C ALA A 229 4.28 -15.23 1.21
N TYR A 230 3.75 -15.19 -0.02
CA TYR A 230 3.48 -16.38 -0.83
C TYR A 230 4.71 -17.24 -1.07
N ARG A 231 5.88 -16.63 -1.32
CA ARG A 231 7.13 -17.37 -1.61
C ARG A 231 7.87 -17.77 -0.34
N GLU A 232 7.96 -16.88 0.64
CA GLU A 232 8.91 -16.99 1.75
C GLU A 232 8.38 -17.82 2.92
N LEU A 233 7.06 -17.83 3.16
CA LEU A 233 6.54 -18.45 4.39
C LEU A 233 6.41 -19.99 4.33
N GLY A 234 6.62 -20.61 3.16
CA GLY A 234 6.69 -22.07 3.03
C GLY A 234 5.36 -22.84 3.13
N TRP A 235 4.23 -22.18 3.39
CA TRP A 235 2.89 -22.79 3.50
C TRP A 235 1.94 -22.35 2.36
N GLY A 236 2.45 -21.59 1.38
CA GLY A 236 1.84 -21.46 0.06
C GLY A 236 0.61 -20.56 -0.08
N GLY A 237 0.29 -19.68 0.85
CA GLY A 237 -0.78 -18.70 0.63
C GLY A 237 -0.32 -17.25 0.67
N TRP A 238 -1.24 -16.36 0.35
CA TRP A 238 -0.96 -15.00 -0.10
C TRP A 238 -1.63 -13.91 0.76
N TRP A 239 -2.53 -14.29 1.68
CA TRP A 239 -3.24 -13.39 2.60
C TRP A 239 -3.75 -14.12 3.85
N PHE A 240 -3.46 -13.59 5.04
CA PHE A 240 -3.76 -14.14 6.37
C PHE A 240 -4.90 -13.44 7.10
N TRP A 241 -5.27 -12.24 6.67
CA TRP A 241 -6.07 -11.32 7.49
C TRP A 241 -5.40 -11.00 8.83
N ASP A 242 -4.08 -10.99 8.87
CA ASP A 242 -3.34 -10.64 10.08
C ASP A 242 -3.36 -9.12 10.32
N PRO A 243 -3.07 -8.64 11.55
CA PRO A 243 -3.12 -7.21 11.85
C PRO A 243 -2.25 -6.32 10.96
N VAL A 244 -1.11 -6.83 10.47
CA VAL A 244 -0.19 -6.05 9.61
C VAL A 244 -0.72 -5.93 8.19
N GLU A 245 -1.24 -7.02 7.61
CA GLU A 245 -1.95 -6.99 6.34
C GLU A 245 -3.19 -6.08 6.42
N ASN A 246 -4.00 -6.23 7.48
CA ASN A 246 -5.20 -5.41 7.70
C ASN A 246 -4.86 -3.92 7.82
N ALA A 247 -3.77 -3.60 8.53
CA ALA A 247 -3.26 -2.24 8.65
C ALA A 247 -2.96 -1.60 7.28
N SER A 248 -2.58 -2.40 6.28
CA SER A 248 -2.30 -1.93 4.91
C SER A 248 -3.54 -1.88 4.01
N LEU A 249 -4.50 -2.77 4.23
CA LEU A 249 -5.75 -2.83 3.47
C LEU A 249 -6.69 -1.67 3.82
N MET A 250 -6.82 -1.31 5.09
CA MET A 250 -7.73 -0.24 5.53
C MET A 250 -7.44 1.13 4.87
N PRO A 251 -6.19 1.66 4.85
CA PRO A 251 -5.90 2.91 4.16
C PRO A 251 -6.01 2.77 2.63
N TRP A 252 -5.84 1.57 2.08
CA TRP A 252 -6.07 1.33 0.65
C TRP A 252 -7.56 1.46 0.28
N LEU A 253 -8.47 0.92 1.09
CA LEU A 253 -9.92 1.06 0.91
C LEU A 253 -10.36 2.52 1.10
N ALA A 254 -9.90 3.17 2.18
CA ALA A 254 -10.18 4.58 2.45
C ALA A 254 -9.64 5.49 1.33
N GLY A 255 -8.43 5.22 0.85
CA GLY A 255 -7.79 5.90 -0.27
C GLY A 255 -8.53 5.68 -1.59
N THR A 256 -9.07 4.48 -1.81
CA THR A 256 -9.94 4.18 -2.97
C THR A 256 -11.21 5.01 -2.92
N ALA A 257 -11.87 5.13 -1.76
CA ALA A 257 -13.02 6.02 -1.60
C ALA A 257 -12.63 7.50 -1.82
N LEU A 258 -11.45 7.91 -1.31
CA LEU A 258 -10.93 9.27 -1.45
C LEU A 258 -10.72 9.67 -2.92
N ILE A 259 -10.07 8.84 -3.74
CA ILE A 259 -9.81 9.17 -5.16
C ILE A 259 -11.11 9.33 -5.97
N HIS A 260 -12.16 8.56 -5.63
CA HIS A 260 -13.48 8.66 -6.24
C HIS A 260 -14.24 9.90 -5.74
N SER A 261 -14.19 10.17 -4.43
CA SER A 261 -14.79 11.38 -3.85
C SER A 261 -14.15 12.66 -4.41
N LEU A 262 -12.82 12.69 -4.55
CA LEU A 262 -12.09 13.79 -5.17
C LEU A 262 -12.52 14.04 -6.62
N ALA A 263 -12.87 12.98 -7.37
CA ALA A 263 -13.37 13.13 -8.74
C ALA A 263 -14.74 13.83 -8.79
N VAL A 264 -15.61 13.58 -7.81
CA VAL A 264 -16.91 14.25 -7.70
C VAL A 264 -16.74 15.69 -7.21
N ALA A 265 -15.91 15.91 -6.19
CA ALA A 265 -15.62 17.24 -5.66
C ALA A 265 -15.01 18.17 -6.70
N GLU A 266 -14.06 17.66 -7.51
CA GLU A 266 -13.44 18.39 -8.62
C GLU A 266 -14.46 18.76 -9.72
N LYS A 267 -15.29 17.81 -10.16
CA LYS A 267 -16.16 18.00 -11.33
C LYS A 267 -17.50 18.67 -11.03
N ARG A 268 -18.03 18.45 -9.83
CA ARG A 268 -19.42 18.82 -9.47
C ARG A 268 -19.48 19.78 -8.28
N GLY A 269 -18.38 19.96 -7.56
CA GLY A 269 -18.38 20.73 -6.31
C GLY A 269 -19.20 20.08 -5.19
N ALA A 270 -19.60 18.82 -5.35
CA ALA A 270 -20.32 18.03 -4.34
C ALA A 270 -19.37 17.26 -3.42
N PHE A 271 -19.88 16.68 -2.34
CA PHE A 271 -19.13 15.86 -1.38
C PHE A 271 -17.92 16.54 -0.74
N LYS A 272 -17.90 17.87 -0.61
CA LYS A 272 -16.74 18.59 -0.05
C LYS A 272 -16.37 18.10 1.36
N ALA A 273 -17.33 18.14 2.29
CA ALA A 273 -17.11 17.69 3.67
C ALA A 273 -16.71 16.20 3.73
N TRP A 274 -17.40 15.34 2.97
CA TRP A 274 -17.11 13.92 2.87
C TRP A 274 -15.69 13.65 2.34
N THR A 275 -15.26 14.38 1.32
CA THR A 275 -13.92 14.25 0.73
C THR A 275 -12.83 14.68 1.70
N VAL A 276 -13.07 15.75 2.47
CA VAL A 276 -12.17 16.18 3.55
C VAL A 276 -12.08 15.08 4.61
N LEU A 277 -13.21 14.55 5.09
CA LEU A 277 -13.23 13.48 6.09
C LEU A 277 -12.48 12.24 5.60
N LEU A 278 -12.68 11.82 4.34
CA LEU A 278 -11.93 10.71 3.75
C LEU A 278 -10.42 10.98 3.67
N ALA A 279 -10.01 12.21 3.35
CA ALA A 279 -8.59 12.58 3.31
C ALA A 279 -7.96 12.52 4.71
N LEU A 280 -8.68 13.01 5.73
CA LEU A 280 -8.25 12.91 7.12
C LEU A 280 -8.17 11.45 7.57
N MET A 281 -9.23 10.69 7.35
CA MET A 281 -9.35 9.29 7.74
C MET A 281 -8.28 8.40 7.09
N THR A 282 -8.00 8.58 5.80
CA THR A 282 -7.03 7.73 5.08
C THR A 282 -5.62 7.83 5.69
N PHE A 283 -5.16 9.04 6.00
CA PHE A 283 -3.88 9.22 6.66
C PHE A 283 -3.91 8.80 8.14
N SER A 284 -5.00 9.11 8.86
CA SER A 284 -5.17 8.69 10.25
C SER A 284 -5.11 7.17 10.42
N ILE A 285 -5.70 6.42 9.49
CA ILE A 285 -5.63 4.95 9.48
C ILE A 285 -4.22 4.47 9.09
N SER A 286 -3.53 5.17 8.18
CA SER A 286 -2.13 4.85 7.88
C SER A 286 -1.25 5.02 9.13
N LEU A 287 -1.49 6.07 9.93
CA LEU A 287 -0.80 6.31 11.20
C LEU A 287 -1.20 5.29 12.28
N LEU A 288 -2.48 4.89 12.33
CA LEU A 288 -2.93 3.77 13.16
C LEU A 288 -2.20 2.48 12.78
N GLY A 289 -1.99 2.22 11.49
CA GLY A 289 -1.19 1.09 11.04
C GLY A 289 0.22 1.12 11.63
N THR A 290 0.89 2.27 11.61
CA THR A 290 2.19 2.44 12.30
C THR A 290 2.10 2.08 13.78
N PHE A 291 1.06 2.54 14.48
CA PHE A 291 0.82 2.16 15.88
C PHE A 291 0.65 0.65 16.06
N LEU A 292 -0.21 0.00 15.27
CA LEU A 292 -0.49 -1.44 15.40
C LEU A 292 0.75 -2.30 15.18
N VAL A 293 1.58 -1.97 14.19
CA VAL A 293 2.76 -2.78 13.83
C VAL A 293 3.95 -2.50 14.75
N ARG A 294 4.00 -1.34 15.43
CA ARG A 294 5.19 -0.88 16.17
C ARG A 294 5.01 -0.74 17.68
N SER A 295 3.78 -0.80 18.19
CA SER A 295 3.51 -0.71 19.63
C SER A 295 3.66 -2.06 20.36
N GLY A 296 3.67 -3.18 19.62
CA GLY A 296 3.68 -4.53 20.21
C GLY A 296 2.38 -4.90 20.92
N VAL A 297 1.31 -4.13 20.72
CA VAL A 297 0.02 -4.28 21.38
C VAL A 297 -0.80 -5.45 20.81
N LEU A 298 -0.53 -5.85 19.56
CA LEU A 298 -1.13 -7.03 18.92
C LEU A 298 -0.06 -8.09 18.64
N SER A 299 -0.41 -9.36 18.82
CA SER A 299 0.39 -10.48 18.32
C SER A 299 0.22 -10.59 16.80
N SER A 300 1.32 -10.47 16.06
CA SER A 300 1.35 -10.71 14.61
C SER A 300 2.68 -11.37 14.25
N VAL A 301 2.64 -12.27 13.26
CA VAL A 301 3.83 -12.90 12.67
C VAL A 301 4.72 -11.89 11.94
N HIS A 302 4.18 -10.71 11.61
CA HIS A 302 4.86 -9.60 10.97
C HIS A 302 5.25 -8.47 11.94
N ALA A 303 5.06 -8.65 13.25
CA ALA A 303 5.46 -7.68 14.26
C ALA A 303 6.88 -7.98 14.77
N PHE A 304 7.81 -7.04 14.60
CA PHE A 304 9.23 -7.23 14.90
C PHE A 304 9.77 -6.35 16.05
N ALA A 305 8.93 -5.53 16.69
CA ALA A 305 9.34 -4.65 17.80
C ALA A 305 8.23 -4.47 18.84
N VAL A 306 8.55 -4.66 20.12
CA VAL A 306 7.63 -4.54 21.26
C VAL A 306 8.26 -3.61 22.30
N ASP A 307 7.72 -2.40 22.45
CA ASP A 307 8.15 -1.45 23.50
C ASP A 307 6.95 -0.54 23.92
N PRO A 308 6.47 -0.67 25.17
CA PRO A 308 5.36 0.13 25.70
C PRO A 308 5.58 1.65 25.66
N GLN A 309 6.81 2.13 25.85
CA GLN A 309 7.10 3.57 25.85
C GLN A 309 6.92 4.16 24.43
N ARG A 310 7.32 3.39 23.41
CA ARG A 310 7.15 3.78 22.00
C ARG A 310 5.68 3.79 21.60
N GLY A 311 4.93 2.78 22.03
CA GLY A 311 3.48 2.70 21.83
C GLY A 311 2.76 3.92 22.40
N ALA A 312 3.08 4.32 23.63
CA ALA A 312 2.49 5.50 24.28
C ALA A 312 2.80 6.81 23.53
N TYR A 313 4.04 6.98 23.05
CA TYR A 313 4.41 8.16 22.26
C TYR A 313 3.58 8.24 20.96
N ILE A 314 3.51 7.14 20.19
CA ILE A 314 2.76 7.10 18.93
C ILE A 314 1.27 7.38 19.20
N LEU A 315 0.70 6.83 20.27
CA LEU A 315 -0.69 7.07 20.65
C LEU A 315 -0.94 8.55 20.97
N GLY A 316 -0.06 9.20 21.74
CA GLY A 316 -0.14 10.63 22.01
C GLY A 316 0.00 11.48 20.75
N PHE A 317 0.94 11.13 19.86
CA PHE A 317 1.10 11.77 18.56
C PHE A 317 -0.15 11.62 17.68
N MET A 318 -0.75 10.43 17.65
CA MET A 318 -2.02 10.18 16.98
C MET A 318 -3.16 11.02 17.56
N LEU A 319 -3.27 11.12 18.89
CA LEU A 319 -4.28 11.96 19.53
C LEU A 319 -4.18 13.41 19.06
N VAL A 320 -2.96 13.94 18.97
CA VAL A 320 -2.71 15.32 18.50
C VAL A 320 -3.07 15.47 17.01
N VAL A 321 -2.57 14.59 16.14
CA VAL A 321 -2.76 14.70 14.68
C VAL A 321 -4.20 14.37 14.26
N VAL A 322 -4.72 13.23 14.71
CA VAL A 322 -6.06 12.75 14.37
C VAL A 322 -7.11 13.57 15.13
N GLY A 323 -6.98 13.70 16.45
CA GLY A 323 -7.91 14.49 17.26
C GLY A 323 -7.92 15.96 16.86
N GLY A 324 -6.75 16.57 16.64
CA GLY A 324 -6.65 17.96 16.20
C GLY A 324 -7.26 18.20 14.81
N SER A 325 -7.03 17.31 13.85
CA SER A 325 -7.61 17.44 12.50
C SER A 325 -9.12 17.20 12.47
N LEU A 326 -9.63 16.23 13.24
CA LEU A 326 -11.07 15.99 13.38
C LEU A 326 -11.77 17.12 14.14
N ALA A 327 -11.15 17.68 15.18
CA ALA A 327 -11.68 18.85 15.89
C ALA A 327 -11.75 20.07 14.96
N LEU A 328 -10.70 20.31 14.15
CA LEU A 328 -10.70 21.35 13.14
C LEU A 328 -11.79 21.13 12.08
N PHE A 329 -11.98 19.88 11.64
CA PHE A 329 -13.07 19.51 10.74
C PHE A 329 -14.43 19.81 11.35
N ALA A 330 -14.69 19.36 12.58
CA ALA A 330 -15.94 19.61 13.30
C ALA A 330 -16.23 21.10 13.44
N TRP A 331 -15.21 21.91 13.76
CA TRP A 331 -15.34 23.36 13.88
C TRP A 331 -15.68 24.05 12.55
N ARG A 332 -15.11 23.58 11.43
CA ARG A 332 -15.31 24.20 10.10
C ARG A 332 -16.49 23.63 9.32
N SER A 333 -16.97 22.43 9.66
CA SER A 333 -18.04 21.70 8.96
C SER A 333 -19.33 22.51 8.74
N PRO A 334 -19.87 23.27 9.73
CA PRO A 334 -21.12 24.01 9.54
C PRO A 334 -21.09 25.07 8.43
N ARG A 335 -19.89 25.55 8.06
CA ARG A 335 -19.70 26.54 6.99
C ARG A 335 -19.50 25.91 5.61
N MET A 336 -19.51 24.58 5.52
CA MET A 336 -19.32 23.86 4.27
C MET A 336 -20.67 23.73 3.55
N VAL A 337 -20.94 24.62 2.60
CA VAL A 337 -22.14 24.55 1.77
C VAL A 337 -22.13 23.23 0.97
N ALA A 338 -23.20 22.44 1.11
CA ALA A 338 -23.46 21.28 0.26
C ALA A 338 -23.64 21.76 -1.19
N GLY A 339 -22.67 21.45 -2.04
CA GLY A 339 -22.73 21.77 -3.46
C GLY A 339 -23.30 20.61 -4.29
N GLY A 340 -23.94 20.94 -5.41
CA GLY A 340 -24.29 20.01 -6.49
C GLY A 340 -25.56 19.19 -6.26
N ALA A 341 -26.67 19.61 -6.87
CA ALA A 341 -27.87 18.78 -6.96
C ALA A 341 -27.67 17.63 -7.97
N PHE A 342 -28.08 16.43 -7.58
CA PHE A 342 -28.08 15.22 -8.41
C PHE A 342 -29.23 14.30 -7.99
N THR A 343 -29.70 13.44 -8.90
CA THR A 343 -30.76 12.47 -8.62
C THR A 343 -30.22 11.21 -7.96
N TRP A 344 -31.10 10.43 -7.33
CA TRP A 344 -30.79 9.11 -6.76
C TRP A 344 -30.14 8.14 -7.77
N PHE A 345 -30.49 8.26 -9.05
CA PHE A 345 -29.88 7.49 -10.15
C PHE A 345 -28.97 8.39 -10.97
N SER A 346 -27.73 8.56 -10.50
CA SER A 346 -26.69 9.35 -11.16
C SER A 346 -25.32 8.76 -10.90
N ARG A 347 -24.31 9.20 -11.68
CA ARG A 347 -22.92 8.86 -11.41
C ARG A 347 -22.47 9.31 -10.01
N GLU A 348 -22.93 10.48 -9.56
CA GLU A 348 -22.68 10.97 -8.20
C GLU A 348 -23.19 9.98 -7.14
N SER A 349 -24.41 9.49 -7.28
CA SER A 349 -25.02 8.53 -6.35
C SER A 349 -24.30 7.18 -6.34
N MET A 350 -23.90 6.65 -7.50
CA MET A 350 -23.14 5.39 -7.56
C MET A 350 -21.77 5.52 -6.90
N LEU A 351 -21.08 6.65 -7.11
CA LEU A 351 -19.80 6.92 -6.47
C LEU A 351 -19.96 7.11 -4.96
N LEU A 352 -21.03 7.74 -4.50
CA LEU A 352 -21.35 7.86 -3.07
C LEU A 352 -21.64 6.49 -2.45
N ALA A 353 -22.48 5.67 -3.08
CA ALA A 353 -22.80 4.32 -2.61
C ALA A 353 -21.54 3.46 -2.50
N ASN A 354 -20.67 3.51 -3.52
CA ASN A 354 -19.38 2.82 -3.48
C ASN A 354 -18.51 3.33 -2.32
N ASN A 355 -18.40 4.64 -2.13
CA ASN A 355 -17.66 5.21 -1.01
C ASN A 355 -18.19 4.75 0.35
N VAL A 356 -19.52 4.73 0.55
CA VAL A 356 -20.13 4.27 1.81
C VAL A 356 -19.78 2.80 2.06
N VAL A 357 -19.86 1.95 1.04
CA VAL A 357 -19.47 0.54 1.13
C VAL A 357 -17.99 0.37 1.48
N MET A 358 -17.11 1.18 0.88
CA MET A 358 -15.67 1.15 1.19
C MET A 358 -15.39 1.59 2.64
N VAL A 359 -16.07 2.64 3.13
CA VAL A 359 -15.94 3.08 4.53
C VAL A 359 -16.50 2.04 5.50
N ALA A 360 -17.63 1.40 5.17
CA ALA A 360 -18.17 0.30 5.96
C ALA A 360 -17.20 -0.89 6.01
N SER A 361 -16.54 -1.21 4.90
CA SER A 361 -15.52 -2.25 4.83
C SER A 361 -14.31 -1.92 5.69
N VAL A 362 -13.85 -0.66 5.67
CA VAL A 362 -12.80 -0.17 6.59
C VAL A 362 -13.23 -0.35 8.04
N ALA A 363 -14.44 0.06 8.41
CA ALA A 363 -14.94 -0.06 9.78
C ALA A 363 -15.03 -1.52 10.24
N ALA A 364 -15.48 -2.43 9.36
CA ALA A 364 -15.55 -3.86 9.64
C ALA A 364 -14.16 -4.47 9.89
N VAL A 365 -13.19 -4.19 9.03
CA VAL A 365 -11.81 -4.68 9.19
C VAL A 365 -11.16 -4.08 10.43
N LEU A 366 -11.37 -2.78 10.68
CA LEU A 366 -10.89 -2.09 11.87
C LEU A 366 -11.44 -2.71 13.15
N LEU A 367 -12.76 -2.97 13.19
CA LEU A 367 -13.41 -3.60 14.31
C LEU A 367 -12.82 -4.98 14.58
N GLY A 368 -12.74 -5.85 13.58
CA GLY A 368 -12.14 -7.19 13.73
C GLY A 368 -10.68 -7.15 14.19
N THR A 369 -9.90 -6.19 13.69
CA THR A 369 -8.48 -6.03 14.04
C THR A 369 -8.29 -5.52 15.47
N LEU A 370 -9.12 -4.59 15.93
CA LEU A 370 -9.01 -4.00 17.28
C LEU A 370 -9.77 -4.80 18.34
N TYR A 371 -10.68 -5.69 17.95
CA TYR A 371 -11.51 -6.44 18.89
C TYR A 371 -10.69 -7.24 19.92
N PRO A 372 -9.63 -8.01 19.53
CA PRO A 372 -8.72 -8.64 20.48
C PRO A 372 -8.14 -7.69 21.54
N LEU A 373 -7.77 -6.48 21.12
CA LEU A 373 -7.19 -5.47 22.02
C LEU A 373 -8.22 -4.96 23.04
N PHE A 374 -9.47 -4.76 22.62
CA PHE A 374 -10.53 -4.36 23.54
C PHE A 374 -10.85 -5.44 24.58
N ILE A 375 -10.91 -6.71 24.17
CA ILE A 375 -11.18 -7.84 25.09
C ILE A 375 -10.04 -7.98 26.11
N ASP A 376 -8.80 -7.86 25.65
CA ASP A 376 -7.60 -7.92 26.50
C ASP A 376 -7.55 -6.76 27.50
N ALA A 377 -7.84 -5.53 27.04
CA ALA A 377 -7.88 -4.34 27.89
C ALA A 377 -8.97 -4.40 28.97
N LEU A 378 -10.06 -5.14 28.72
CA LEU A 378 -11.13 -5.39 29.68
C LEU A 378 -10.85 -6.57 30.62
N GLY A 379 -9.70 -7.24 30.49
CA GLY A 379 -9.34 -8.39 31.32
C GLY A 379 -10.16 -9.66 31.04
N MET A 380 -10.81 -9.74 29.88
CA MET A 380 -11.70 -10.86 29.51
C MET A 380 -10.97 -12.02 28.80
N GLY A 381 -9.64 -12.04 28.84
CA GLY A 381 -8.79 -13.06 28.22
C GLY A 381 -8.25 -12.67 26.84
N LYS A 382 -7.49 -13.58 26.22
CA LYS A 382 -6.93 -13.38 24.87
C LYS A 382 -7.85 -14.02 23.84
N LEU A 383 -8.18 -13.27 22.79
CA LEU A 383 -8.97 -13.72 21.64
C LEU A 383 -8.18 -13.45 20.36
N SER A 384 -8.30 -14.33 19.36
CA SER A 384 -7.78 -14.06 18.01
C SER A 384 -8.93 -14.05 17.02
N VAL A 385 -8.90 -13.09 16.09
CA VAL A 385 -9.87 -12.96 15.00
C VAL A 385 -9.13 -13.26 13.70
N GLY A 386 -9.56 -14.31 12.99
CA GLY A 386 -8.92 -14.79 11.77
C GLY A 386 -9.83 -14.76 10.54
N PRO A 387 -9.41 -15.43 9.44
CA PRO A 387 -10.12 -15.42 8.15
C PRO A 387 -11.63 -15.70 8.20
N PRO A 388 -12.17 -16.58 9.07
CA PRO A 388 -13.62 -16.83 9.12
C PRO A 388 -14.46 -15.56 9.36
N TYR A 389 -14.04 -14.69 10.29
CA TYR A 389 -14.73 -13.43 10.55
C TYR A 389 -14.60 -12.47 9.35
N PHE A 390 -13.37 -12.25 8.89
CA PHE A 390 -13.12 -11.25 7.85
C PHE A 390 -13.77 -11.64 6.53
N ASN A 391 -13.70 -12.90 6.11
CA ASN A 391 -14.36 -13.36 4.89
C ASN A 391 -15.88 -13.23 4.99
N ALA A 392 -16.47 -13.58 6.15
CA ALA A 392 -17.92 -13.49 6.36
C ALA A 392 -18.45 -12.05 6.30
N VAL A 393 -17.66 -11.06 6.72
CA VAL A 393 -18.09 -9.65 6.73
C VAL A 393 -17.65 -8.89 5.48
N PHE A 394 -16.40 -9.08 5.03
CA PHE A 394 -15.81 -8.32 3.93
C PHE A 394 -16.39 -8.71 2.57
N VAL A 395 -16.58 -10.00 2.29
CA VAL A 395 -17.07 -10.46 0.98
C VAL A 395 -18.47 -9.92 0.67
N PRO A 396 -19.46 -10.00 1.58
CA PRO A 396 -20.77 -9.38 1.36
C PRO A 396 -20.73 -7.86 1.18
N LEU A 397 -19.82 -7.17 1.89
CA LEU A 397 -19.68 -5.72 1.75
C LEU A 397 -19.07 -5.33 0.40
N ILE A 398 -18.00 -5.99 -0.04
CA ILE A 398 -17.31 -5.60 -1.28
C ILE A 398 -18.08 -6.00 -2.54
N THR A 399 -18.95 -7.02 -2.46
CA THR A 399 -19.75 -7.54 -3.57
C THR A 399 -20.60 -6.45 -4.26
N PRO A 400 -21.44 -5.66 -3.54
CA PRO A 400 -22.10 -4.49 -4.10
C PRO A 400 -21.14 -3.48 -4.74
N ALA A 401 -19.98 -3.21 -4.14
CA ALA A 401 -19.02 -2.25 -4.69
C ALA A 401 -18.47 -2.72 -6.05
N LEU A 402 -18.17 -4.02 -6.21
CA LEU A 402 -17.75 -4.61 -7.48
C LEU A 402 -18.84 -4.54 -8.54
N PHE A 403 -20.10 -4.76 -8.16
CA PHE A 403 -21.22 -4.59 -9.08
C PHE A 403 -21.38 -3.13 -9.52
N LEU A 404 -21.38 -2.20 -8.56
CA LEU A 404 -21.46 -0.75 -8.82
C LEU A 404 -20.28 -0.22 -9.64
N MET A 405 -19.10 -0.85 -9.53
CA MET A 405 -17.93 -0.53 -10.35
C MET A 405 -18.21 -0.70 -11.85
N GLY A 406 -19.04 -1.67 -12.26
CA GLY A 406 -19.43 -1.83 -13.65
C GLY A 406 -20.49 -0.82 -14.12
N VAL A 407 -21.39 -0.38 -13.23
CA VAL A 407 -22.46 0.57 -13.57
C VAL A 407 -21.96 2.03 -13.56
N GLY A 408 -21.29 2.44 -12.48
CA GLY A 408 -20.98 3.83 -12.17
C GLY A 408 -20.23 4.59 -13.27
N PRO A 409 -19.15 4.06 -13.86
CA PRO A 409 -18.41 4.73 -14.94
C PRO A 409 -19.25 5.03 -16.19
N LEU A 410 -20.32 4.27 -16.41
CA LEU A 410 -21.18 4.34 -17.58
C LEU A 410 -22.37 5.29 -17.41
N MET A 411 -22.78 5.57 -16.16
CA MET A 411 -23.88 6.49 -15.85
C MET A 411 -23.55 7.95 -16.14
N ARG A 412 -24.55 8.77 -16.46
CA ARG A 412 -24.40 10.22 -16.65
C ARG A 412 -24.32 10.99 -15.32
N TRP A 413 -23.67 12.16 -15.36
CA TRP A 413 -23.66 13.11 -14.24
C TRP A 413 -25.04 13.77 -14.11
N LYS A 414 -25.40 14.23 -12.90
CA LYS A 414 -26.70 14.84 -12.53
C LYS A 414 -27.90 13.88 -12.52
N GLY A 415 -27.93 12.92 -13.43
CA GLY A 415 -29.00 11.93 -13.51
C GLY A 415 -28.93 11.09 -14.78
N ASP A 416 -29.45 9.86 -14.68
CA ASP A 416 -29.63 8.94 -15.78
C ASP A 416 -30.98 8.20 -15.64
N SER A 417 -31.47 7.60 -16.71
CA SER A 417 -32.72 6.83 -16.67
C SER A 417 -32.40 5.34 -16.42
N VAL A 418 -33.12 4.72 -15.48
CA VAL A 418 -32.94 3.29 -15.16
C VAL A 418 -33.21 2.40 -16.39
N PRO A 419 -34.28 2.61 -17.18
CA PRO A 419 -34.54 1.80 -18.36
C PRO A 419 -33.41 1.85 -19.39
N ASP A 420 -32.83 3.03 -19.65
CA ASP A 420 -31.75 3.18 -20.64
C ASP A 420 -30.48 2.45 -20.18
N VAL A 421 -30.12 2.57 -18.90
CA VAL A 421 -28.97 1.88 -18.31
C VAL A 421 -29.19 0.36 -18.37
N LEU A 422 -30.37 -0.14 -18.03
CA LEU A 422 -30.69 -1.56 -18.13
C LEU A 422 -30.63 -2.05 -19.57
N GLN A 423 -31.21 -1.32 -20.52
CA GLN A 423 -31.19 -1.70 -21.94
C GLN A 423 -29.78 -1.76 -22.51
N ARG A 424 -28.89 -0.87 -22.04
CA ARG A 424 -27.47 -0.85 -22.39
C ARG A 424 -26.68 -2.00 -21.76
N LEU A 425 -27.00 -2.38 -20.52
CA LEU A 425 -26.21 -3.34 -19.75
C LEU A 425 -26.78 -4.76 -19.71
N LYS A 426 -28.02 -4.99 -20.17
CA LYS A 426 -28.70 -6.28 -20.07
C LYS A 426 -27.90 -7.46 -20.61
N TRP A 427 -27.22 -7.28 -21.76
CA TRP A 427 -26.42 -8.35 -22.36
C TRP A 427 -25.12 -8.58 -21.61
N ALA A 428 -24.48 -7.53 -21.09
CA ALA A 428 -23.32 -7.69 -20.22
C ALA A 428 -23.70 -8.42 -18.93
N LEU A 429 -24.86 -8.11 -18.36
CA LEU A 429 -25.37 -8.78 -17.16
C LEU A 429 -25.70 -10.25 -17.46
N ALA A 430 -26.41 -10.53 -18.55
CA ALA A 430 -26.76 -11.89 -18.95
C ALA A 430 -25.52 -12.75 -19.21
N ILE A 431 -24.52 -12.21 -19.91
CA ILE A 431 -23.25 -12.92 -20.16
C ILE A 431 -22.49 -13.10 -18.84
N ALA A 432 -22.41 -12.09 -17.97
CA ALA A 432 -21.74 -12.22 -16.69
C ALA A 432 -22.37 -13.30 -15.80
N VAL A 433 -23.70 -13.34 -15.73
CA VAL A 433 -24.44 -14.38 -15.00
C VAL A 433 -24.22 -15.75 -15.65
N ALA A 434 -24.31 -15.85 -16.98
CA ALA A 434 -24.06 -17.10 -17.70
C ALA A 434 -22.63 -17.60 -17.48
N THR A 435 -21.62 -16.74 -17.58
CA THR A 435 -20.22 -17.09 -17.31
C THR A 435 -20.04 -17.54 -15.87
N GLY A 436 -20.61 -16.82 -14.90
CA GLY A 436 -20.58 -17.21 -13.49
C GLY A 436 -21.22 -18.58 -13.24
N LEU A 437 -22.34 -18.90 -13.89
CA LEU A 437 -23.04 -20.18 -13.68
C LEU A 437 -22.43 -21.34 -14.48
N LEU A 438 -21.96 -21.10 -15.69
CA LEU A 438 -21.54 -22.16 -16.62
C LEU A 438 -20.05 -22.49 -16.49
N LEU A 439 -19.18 -21.52 -16.24
CA LEU A 439 -17.73 -21.77 -16.18
C LEU A 439 -17.34 -22.69 -15.02
N PRO A 440 -17.89 -22.55 -13.80
CA PRO A 440 -17.62 -23.51 -12.72
C PRO A 440 -18.05 -24.96 -12.99
N LEU A 441 -18.97 -25.19 -13.95
CA LEU A 441 -19.38 -26.55 -14.34
C LEU A 441 -18.30 -27.30 -15.12
N THR A 442 -17.32 -26.58 -15.69
CA THR A 442 -16.18 -27.21 -16.40
C THR A 442 -15.01 -27.50 -15.46
N LEU A 443 -15.12 -27.09 -14.19
CA LEU A 443 -14.11 -27.27 -13.16
C LEU A 443 -14.53 -28.39 -12.19
N GLU A 444 -13.56 -28.96 -11.48
CA GLU A 444 -13.83 -29.98 -10.48
C GLU A 444 -14.56 -29.38 -9.26
N GLY A 445 -15.87 -29.63 -9.20
CA GLY A 445 -16.74 -29.22 -8.11
C GLY A 445 -17.37 -27.83 -8.32
N TYR A 446 -18.69 -27.77 -8.16
CA TYR A 446 -19.41 -26.51 -8.25
C TYR A 446 -19.35 -25.73 -6.94
N LYS A 447 -18.74 -24.54 -6.96
CA LYS A 447 -18.54 -23.70 -5.77
C LYS A 447 -19.32 -22.38 -5.89
N PRO A 448 -20.26 -22.05 -4.99
CA PRO A 448 -21.05 -20.82 -5.08
C PRO A 448 -20.22 -19.53 -5.10
N TRP A 449 -19.10 -19.49 -4.35
CA TRP A 449 -18.21 -18.34 -4.35
C TRP A 449 -17.47 -18.16 -5.68
N ALA A 450 -17.21 -19.25 -6.41
CA ALA A 450 -16.66 -19.19 -7.75
C ALA A 450 -17.62 -18.53 -8.74
N VAL A 451 -18.91 -18.88 -8.65
CA VAL A 451 -19.98 -18.29 -9.47
C VAL A 451 -20.03 -16.77 -9.30
N LEU A 452 -20.05 -16.31 -8.05
CA LEU A 452 -20.13 -14.89 -7.72
C LEU A 452 -18.89 -14.13 -8.21
N GLY A 453 -17.69 -14.60 -7.88
CA GLY A 453 -16.45 -13.91 -8.22
C GLY A 453 -16.16 -13.86 -9.72
N LEU A 454 -16.37 -14.97 -10.44
CA LEU A 454 -16.19 -15.02 -11.89
C LEU A 454 -17.26 -14.21 -12.63
N GLY A 455 -18.51 -14.24 -12.15
CA GLY A 455 -19.59 -13.41 -12.68
C GLY A 455 -19.30 -11.91 -12.52
N LEU A 456 -18.88 -11.47 -11.34
CA LEU A 456 -18.51 -10.07 -11.09
C LEU A 456 -17.27 -9.63 -11.87
N SER A 457 -16.26 -10.48 -11.98
CA SER A 457 -15.09 -10.19 -12.82
C SER A 457 -15.50 -9.99 -14.28
N THR A 458 -16.30 -10.92 -14.83
CA THR A 458 -16.84 -10.83 -16.20
C THR A 458 -17.69 -9.58 -16.39
N TRP A 459 -18.53 -9.25 -15.41
CA TRP A 459 -19.34 -8.02 -15.40
C TRP A 459 -18.48 -6.76 -15.54
N ILE A 460 -17.39 -6.64 -14.77
CA ILE A 460 -16.49 -5.48 -14.84
C ILE A 460 -15.77 -5.44 -16.20
N VAL A 461 -15.27 -6.58 -16.70
CA VAL A 461 -14.62 -6.66 -18.01
C VAL A 461 -15.58 -6.19 -19.12
N LEU A 462 -16.80 -6.71 -19.15
CA LEU A 462 -17.78 -6.37 -20.19
C LEU A 462 -18.22 -4.91 -20.13
N THR A 463 -18.40 -4.35 -18.93
CA THR A 463 -18.76 -2.93 -18.76
C THR A 463 -17.61 -2.00 -19.17
N VAL A 464 -16.35 -2.39 -18.92
CA VAL A 464 -15.18 -1.69 -19.46
C VAL A 464 -15.19 -1.74 -21.00
N LEU A 465 -15.43 -2.90 -21.61
CA LEU A 465 -15.49 -3.03 -23.08
C LEU A 465 -16.61 -2.16 -23.68
N ILE A 466 -17.78 -2.10 -23.04
CA ILE A 466 -18.88 -1.21 -23.43
C ILE A 466 -18.44 0.25 -23.36
N ALA A 467 -17.71 0.66 -22.31
CA ALA A 467 -17.21 2.03 -22.17
C ALA A 467 -16.28 2.44 -23.32
N PHE A 468 -15.41 1.52 -23.75
CA PHE A 468 -14.54 1.74 -24.92
C PHE A 468 -15.33 1.79 -26.22
N ARG A 469 -16.26 0.85 -26.44
CA ARG A 469 -17.10 0.79 -27.64
C ARG A 469 -17.89 2.08 -27.87
N GLU A 470 -18.39 2.72 -26.82
CA GLU A 470 -19.12 3.98 -26.97
C GLU A 470 -18.25 5.18 -27.30
N ARG A 471 -16.98 5.13 -26.89
CA ARG A 471 -16.06 6.27 -27.01
C ARG A 471 -15.14 6.17 -28.23
N VAL A 472 -14.98 4.96 -28.77
CA VAL A 472 -14.11 4.66 -29.91
C VAL A 472 -14.96 4.03 -31.02
N LYS A 473 -15.28 4.83 -32.04
CA LYS A 473 -15.94 4.34 -33.27
C LYS A 473 -14.92 3.91 -34.32
N ASN A 474 -13.77 4.57 -34.37
CA ASN A 474 -12.66 4.29 -35.29
C ASN A 474 -11.33 4.10 -34.53
N ALA A 475 -10.41 3.29 -35.06
CA ALA A 475 -9.14 2.97 -34.39
C ALA A 475 -8.27 4.21 -34.07
N SER A 476 -8.32 5.26 -34.89
CA SER A 476 -7.59 6.51 -34.65
C SER A 476 -8.05 7.26 -33.39
N GLN A 477 -9.30 7.07 -32.95
CA GLN A 477 -9.84 7.70 -31.75
C GLN A 477 -9.27 7.08 -30.47
N LEU A 478 -8.79 5.83 -30.55
CA LEU A 478 -8.19 5.11 -29.41
C LEU A 478 -6.96 5.83 -28.86
N PHE A 479 -6.10 6.34 -29.76
CA PHE A 479 -4.89 7.07 -29.42
C PHE A 479 -5.15 8.50 -28.91
N ASN A 480 -6.35 9.04 -29.16
CA ASN A 480 -6.75 10.38 -28.73
C ASN A 480 -7.50 10.42 -27.39
N LEU A 481 -7.74 9.26 -26.76
CA LEU A 481 -8.40 9.20 -25.47
C LEU A 481 -7.54 9.83 -24.36
N PRO A 482 -8.16 10.58 -23.41
CA PRO A 482 -7.43 11.14 -22.28
C PRO A 482 -6.76 10.04 -21.44
N ARG A 483 -5.58 10.33 -20.89
CA ARG A 483 -4.86 9.39 -20.01
C ARG A 483 -5.69 9.04 -18.77
N ALA A 484 -6.49 9.97 -18.25
CA ALA A 484 -7.43 9.71 -17.17
C ALA A 484 -8.51 8.67 -17.54
N PHE A 485 -8.90 8.57 -18.81
CA PHE A 485 -9.85 7.55 -19.26
C PHE A 485 -9.19 6.17 -19.27
N TRP A 486 -8.01 6.07 -19.90
CA TRP A 486 -7.23 4.84 -19.91
C TRP A 486 -6.88 4.38 -18.49
N GLY A 487 -6.36 5.29 -17.66
CA GLY A 487 -5.93 4.96 -16.31
C GLY A 487 -7.05 4.44 -15.42
N MET A 488 -8.24 5.05 -15.50
CA MET A 488 -9.42 4.57 -14.78
C MET A 488 -9.80 3.15 -15.21
N HIS A 489 -9.99 2.90 -16.50
CA HIS A 489 -10.45 1.60 -16.98
C HIS A 489 -9.39 0.50 -16.82
N LEU A 490 -8.10 0.83 -16.96
CA LEU A 490 -7.01 -0.10 -16.72
C LEU A 490 -6.99 -0.55 -15.25
N ALA A 491 -7.23 0.37 -14.32
CA ALA A 491 -7.34 0.02 -12.90
C ALA A 491 -8.58 -0.82 -12.59
N HIS A 492 -9.73 -0.53 -13.22
CA HIS A 492 -10.94 -1.32 -13.03
C HIS A 492 -10.78 -2.73 -13.62
N LEU A 493 -10.16 -2.84 -14.80
CA LEU A 493 -9.80 -4.11 -15.42
C LEU A 493 -8.80 -4.89 -14.55
N GLY A 494 -7.81 -4.21 -13.98
CA GLY A 494 -6.85 -4.82 -13.05
C GLY A 494 -7.54 -5.43 -11.83
N LEU A 495 -8.51 -4.73 -11.23
CA LEU A 495 -9.29 -5.29 -10.13
C LEU A 495 -10.12 -6.51 -10.57
N ALA A 496 -10.71 -6.49 -11.77
CA ALA A 496 -11.44 -7.63 -12.30
C ALA A 496 -10.56 -8.87 -12.48
N VAL A 497 -9.35 -8.69 -13.04
CA VAL A 497 -8.35 -9.76 -13.21
C VAL A 497 -7.91 -10.30 -11.85
N GLY A 498 -7.64 -9.43 -10.87
CA GLY A 498 -7.30 -9.82 -9.52
C GLY A 498 -8.41 -10.61 -8.81
N VAL A 499 -9.66 -10.15 -8.91
CA VAL A 499 -10.83 -10.86 -8.36
C VAL A 499 -10.98 -12.24 -8.99
N ALA A 500 -10.79 -12.38 -10.30
CA ALA A 500 -10.80 -13.70 -10.95
C ALA A 500 -9.68 -14.61 -10.42
N GLY A 501 -8.45 -14.09 -10.27
CA GLY A 501 -7.32 -14.83 -9.69
C GLY A 501 -7.60 -15.31 -8.26
N ILE A 502 -8.05 -14.41 -7.39
CA ILE A 502 -8.45 -14.73 -5.99
C ILE A 502 -9.55 -15.78 -5.97
N THR A 503 -10.57 -15.61 -6.81
CA THR A 503 -11.71 -16.54 -6.87
C THR A 503 -11.25 -17.94 -7.28
N MET A 504 -10.39 -18.04 -8.28
CA MET A 504 -9.89 -19.31 -8.77
C MET A 504 -9.00 -20.01 -7.74
N VAL A 505 -8.03 -19.29 -7.15
CA VAL A 505 -7.11 -19.91 -6.18
C VAL A 505 -7.85 -20.35 -4.92
N VAL A 506 -8.74 -19.54 -4.35
CA VAL A 506 -9.46 -19.86 -3.11
C VAL A 506 -10.42 -21.06 -3.27
N ASN A 507 -11.00 -21.24 -4.45
CA ASN A 507 -12.03 -22.28 -4.66
C ASN A 507 -11.49 -23.58 -5.25
N TYR A 508 -10.36 -23.54 -5.96
CA TYR A 508 -9.87 -24.65 -6.78
C TYR A 508 -8.39 -24.99 -6.58
N GLU A 509 -7.72 -24.38 -5.61
CA GLU A 509 -6.39 -24.85 -5.23
C GLU A 509 -6.41 -26.30 -4.74
N ARG A 510 -5.29 -26.99 -4.96
CA ARG A 510 -5.06 -28.33 -4.41
C ARG A 510 -3.82 -28.30 -3.54
N GLU A 511 -3.93 -28.92 -2.38
CA GLU A 511 -2.86 -29.12 -1.41
C GLU A 511 -2.72 -30.61 -1.16
N LEU A 512 -1.49 -31.13 -1.23
CA LEU A 512 -1.16 -32.46 -0.80
C LEU A 512 0.08 -32.41 0.09
N ASP A 513 -0.10 -32.86 1.33
CA ASP A 513 1.00 -33.13 2.25
C ASP A 513 1.33 -34.61 2.20
N VAL A 514 2.52 -34.93 1.67
CA VAL A 514 2.93 -36.30 1.44
C VAL A 514 4.25 -36.61 2.15
N ARG A 515 4.33 -37.82 2.70
CA ARG A 515 5.59 -38.42 3.12
C ARG A 515 6.26 -39.00 1.87
N MET A 516 7.46 -38.55 1.55
CA MET A 516 8.21 -39.02 0.37
C MET A 516 9.59 -39.53 0.76
N ASN A 517 9.90 -40.76 0.35
CA ASN A 517 11.25 -41.28 0.26
C ASN A 517 11.90 -40.88 -1.06
N VAL A 518 13.22 -41.01 -1.14
CA VAL A 518 13.95 -40.85 -2.42
C VAL A 518 13.41 -41.86 -3.44
N GLY A 519 12.90 -41.35 -4.56
CA GLY A 519 12.28 -42.12 -5.63
C GLY A 519 10.76 -42.13 -5.60
N ASP A 520 10.12 -41.77 -4.49
CA ASP A 520 8.67 -41.74 -4.37
C ASP A 520 8.04 -40.71 -5.33
N GLN A 521 6.82 -41.00 -5.76
CA GLN A 521 6.06 -40.18 -6.69
C GLN A 521 4.74 -39.74 -6.08
N ALA A 522 4.34 -38.51 -6.37
CA ALA A 522 3.02 -37.98 -6.04
C ALA A 522 2.38 -37.39 -7.29
N GLN A 523 1.06 -37.56 -7.43
CA GLN A 523 0.30 -37.02 -8.55
C GLN A 523 -0.48 -35.77 -8.12
N MET A 524 -0.38 -34.69 -8.89
CA MET A 524 -1.11 -33.45 -8.63
C MET A 524 -1.43 -32.73 -9.94
N ALA A 525 -2.71 -32.44 -10.18
CA ALA A 525 -3.19 -31.66 -11.32
C ALA A 525 -2.64 -32.15 -12.70
N GLY A 526 -2.52 -33.48 -12.86
CA GLY A 526 -1.99 -34.11 -14.08
C GLY A 526 -0.46 -34.10 -14.21
N TYR A 527 0.27 -33.67 -13.18
CA TYR A 527 1.71 -33.81 -13.07
C TYR A 527 2.08 -34.97 -12.15
N THR A 528 3.18 -35.65 -12.48
CA THR A 528 3.84 -36.62 -11.61
C THR A 528 5.11 -35.98 -11.06
N LEU A 529 5.14 -35.78 -9.75
CA LEU A 529 6.23 -35.18 -9.01
C LEU A 529 7.05 -36.29 -8.34
N THR A 530 8.32 -36.41 -8.71
CA THR A 530 9.23 -37.43 -8.17
C THR A 530 10.28 -36.78 -7.28
N PHE A 531 10.35 -37.20 -6.01
CA PHE A 531 11.38 -36.71 -5.09
C PHE A 531 12.70 -37.44 -5.33
N LYS A 532 13.76 -36.72 -5.67
CA LYS A 532 15.10 -37.28 -5.96
C LYS A 532 16.07 -37.20 -4.77
N GLY A 533 15.58 -36.79 -3.60
CA GLY A 533 16.36 -36.65 -2.39
C GLY A 533 16.87 -35.23 -2.17
N ILE A 534 17.83 -35.11 -1.26
CA ILE A 534 18.39 -33.85 -0.78
C ILE A 534 19.88 -33.74 -1.08
N GLU A 535 20.37 -32.52 -1.18
CA GLU A 535 21.77 -32.17 -1.20
C GLU A 535 22.03 -31.02 -0.22
N ASN A 536 23.18 -31.03 0.43
CA ASN A 536 23.61 -29.92 1.26
C ASN A 536 24.28 -28.86 0.38
N TYR A 537 23.97 -27.59 0.63
CA TYR A 537 24.51 -26.45 -0.08
C TYR A 537 24.81 -25.33 0.90
N SER A 538 26.04 -24.81 0.89
CA SER A 538 26.43 -23.66 1.69
C SER A 538 26.15 -22.37 0.93
N GLY A 539 25.30 -21.51 1.50
CA GLY A 539 25.03 -20.16 1.02
C GLY A 539 25.99 -19.12 1.61
N PRO A 540 25.76 -17.82 1.32
CA PRO A 540 26.64 -16.75 1.79
C PRO A 540 26.74 -16.62 3.31
N ASN A 541 25.63 -16.85 4.03
CA ASN A 541 25.53 -16.74 5.48
C ASN A 541 24.60 -17.80 6.11
N TYR A 542 24.31 -18.88 5.36
CA TYR A 542 23.45 -19.97 5.80
C TYR A 542 23.95 -21.31 5.23
N GLU A 543 23.61 -22.40 5.90
CA GLU A 543 23.69 -23.75 5.36
C GLU A 543 22.29 -24.19 4.90
N ALA A 544 22.18 -24.86 3.76
CA ALA A 544 20.89 -25.26 3.20
C ALA A 544 20.82 -26.76 2.91
N THR A 545 19.71 -27.38 3.29
CA THR A 545 19.29 -28.69 2.80
C THR A 545 18.33 -28.47 1.63
N ARG A 546 18.78 -28.74 0.40
CA ARG A 546 18.01 -28.51 -0.82
C ARG A 546 17.46 -29.84 -1.35
N GLY A 547 16.14 -29.94 -1.50
CA GLY A 547 15.49 -31.07 -2.15
C GLY A 547 15.47 -30.90 -3.66
N THR A 548 15.47 -32.01 -4.40
CA THR A 548 15.20 -32.00 -5.85
C THR A 548 13.89 -32.73 -6.13
N VAL A 549 12.94 -32.05 -6.76
CA VAL A 549 11.67 -32.62 -7.22
C VAL A 549 11.58 -32.50 -8.73
N ILE A 550 11.53 -33.64 -9.42
CA ILE A 550 11.34 -33.68 -10.88
C ILE A 550 9.85 -33.67 -11.19
N VAL A 551 9.42 -32.75 -12.04
CA VAL A 551 8.03 -32.63 -12.47
C VAL A 551 7.92 -33.14 -13.90
N SER A 552 7.11 -34.18 -14.08
CA SER A 552 6.84 -34.80 -15.38
C SER A 552 5.36 -34.75 -15.72
N LYS A 553 5.04 -34.75 -17.00
CA LYS A 553 3.68 -34.85 -17.53
C LYS A 553 3.70 -35.83 -18.70
N ASN A 554 2.82 -36.84 -18.67
CA ASN A 554 2.82 -37.94 -19.64
C ASN A 554 4.22 -38.57 -19.78
N GLU A 555 4.87 -38.87 -18.66
CA GLU A 555 6.23 -39.46 -18.57
C GLU A 555 7.38 -38.61 -19.16
N VAL A 556 7.10 -37.40 -19.67
CA VAL A 556 8.12 -36.46 -20.13
C VAL A 556 8.44 -35.46 -19.04
N GLU A 557 9.71 -35.37 -18.65
CA GLU A 557 10.23 -34.36 -17.73
C GLU A 557 9.99 -32.95 -18.30
N GLN A 558 9.30 -32.10 -17.52
CA GLN A 558 9.00 -30.72 -17.92
C GLN A 558 9.99 -29.74 -17.31
N PHE A 559 10.24 -29.86 -16.00
CA PHE A 559 11.14 -28.99 -15.23
C PHE A 559 11.44 -29.61 -13.85
N ARG A 560 12.38 -29.00 -13.13
CA ARG A 560 12.78 -29.38 -11.76
C ARG A 560 12.49 -28.25 -10.78
N LEU A 561 12.12 -28.61 -9.56
CA LEU A 561 11.91 -27.71 -8.43
C LEU A 561 12.93 -28.02 -7.33
N TYR A 562 13.39 -26.97 -6.67
CA TYR A 562 14.48 -27.03 -5.69
C TYR A 562 14.09 -26.37 -4.36
N PRO A 563 13.10 -26.93 -3.63
CA PRO A 563 12.75 -26.42 -2.31
C PRO A 563 13.92 -26.62 -1.34
N ALA A 564 14.06 -25.74 -0.34
CA ALA A 564 15.17 -25.82 0.60
C ALA A 564 14.76 -25.48 2.03
N LYS A 565 15.51 -26.01 2.99
CA LYS A 565 15.53 -25.57 4.40
C LYS A 565 16.87 -24.89 4.64
N ARG A 566 16.87 -23.63 5.06
CA ARG A 566 18.09 -22.84 5.32
C ARG A 566 18.26 -22.63 6.81
N VAL A 567 19.43 -22.94 7.34
CA VAL A 567 19.86 -22.67 8.71
C VAL A 567 20.83 -21.50 8.67
N TYR A 568 20.45 -20.36 9.22
CA TYR A 568 21.28 -19.15 9.20
C TYR A 568 22.39 -19.23 10.24
N ASN A 569 23.63 -19.00 9.80
CA ASN A 569 24.83 -19.37 10.55
C ASN A 569 24.93 -18.67 11.91
N ARG A 570 24.48 -17.41 11.99
CA ARG A 570 24.59 -16.60 13.21
C ARG A 570 23.40 -16.76 14.15
N SER A 571 22.18 -16.78 13.62
CA SER A 571 20.95 -16.87 14.43
C SER A 571 20.56 -18.31 14.77
N GLY A 572 21.06 -19.31 14.05
CA GLY A 572 20.64 -20.71 14.15
C GLY A 572 19.20 -20.95 13.70
N SER A 573 18.53 -19.92 13.17
CA SER A 573 17.12 -20.00 12.78
C SER A 573 16.96 -20.77 11.48
N VAL A 574 15.95 -21.63 11.43
CA VAL A 574 15.61 -22.43 10.24
C VAL A 574 14.49 -21.74 9.47
N MET A 575 14.73 -21.44 8.19
CA MET A 575 13.72 -20.91 7.26
C MET A 575 13.44 -21.90 6.16
N THR A 576 12.20 -21.89 5.66
CA THR A 576 11.78 -22.74 4.56
C THR A 576 11.71 -21.90 3.29
N GLU A 577 12.42 -22.33 2.26
CA GLU A 577 12.48 -21.68 0.96
C GLU A 577 11.73 -22.54 -0.04
N ALA A 578 10.53 -22.11 -0.38
CA ALA A 578 9.71 -22.84 -1.33
C ALA A 578 10.22 -22.66 -2.75
N SER A 579 10.02 -23.70 -3.57
CA SER A 579 10.28 -23.63 -4.99
C SER A 579 8.97 -23.50 -5.76
N VAL A 580 8.86 -22.42 -6.52
CA VAL A 580 7.65 -22.08 -7.27
C VAL A 580 7.96 -22.06 -8.75
N ARG A 581 7.20 -22.80 -9.54
CA ARG A 581 7.18 -22.67 -11.00
C ARG A 581 5.98 -21.80 -11.40
N PRO A 582 6.17 -20.50 -11.67
CA PRO A 582 5.07 -19.66 -12.08
C PRO A 582 4.65 -19.94 -13.52
N SER A 583 3.34 -19.88 -13.79
CA SER A 583 2.79 -19.82 -15.16
C SER A 583 1.58 -18.89 -15.24
N LEU A 584 1.16 -18.51 -16.45
CA LEU A 584 0.03 -17.58 -16.60
C LEU A 584 -1.27 -18.09 -15.96
N PHE A 585 -1.48 -19.41 -15.90
CA PHE A 585 -2.75 -20.02 -15.49
C PHE A 585 -2.66 -20.81 -14.18
N SER A 586 -1.46 -21.13 -13.70
CA SER A 586 -1.28 -21.88 -12.46
C SER A 586 0.15 -21.86 -11.97
N ASP A 587 0.35 -21.92 -10.65
CA ASP A 587 1.65 -22.15 -10.06
C ASP A 587 1.72 -23.56 -9.49
N LEU A 588 2.85 -24.24 -9.72
CA LEU A 588 3.22 -25.43 -8.99
C LEU A 588 4.23 -25.03 -7.92
N TYR A 589 3.88 -25.28 -6.67
CA TYR A 589 4.62 -24.85 -5.51
C TYR A 589 4.97 -26.06 -4.68
N VAL A 590 6.24 -26.14 -4.27
CA VAL A 590 6.75 -27.23 -3.43
C VAL A 590 7.52 -26.64 -2.26
N SER A 591 7.27 -27.19 -1.08
CA SER A 591 7.95 -26.81 0.16
C SER A 591 8.38 -28.06 0.91
N LEU A 592 9.57 -28.00 1.52
CA LEU A 592 10.06 -29.08 2.38
C LEU A 592 9.57 -28.83 3.81
N GLY A 593 8.95 -29.85 4.40
CA GLY A 593 8.68 -29.91 5.83
C GLY A 593 9.89 -30.42 6.61
N GLU A 594 9.64 -31.11 7.71
CA GLU A 594 10.69 -31.71 8.54
C GLU A 594 11.10 -33.09 8.02
N PRO A 595 12.36 -33.52 8.25
CA PRO A 595 12.77 -34.89 8.03
C PRO A 595 11.98 -35.82 8.96
N LEU A 596 11.53 -36.95 8.43
CA LEU A 596 10.73 -37.93 9.16
C LEU A 596 11.57 -39.11 9.67
N ASN A 597 12.87 -39.13 9.34
CA ASN A 597 13.83 -40.11 9.84
C ASN A 597 15.23 -39.49 10.01
N ASN A 598 16.05 -40.13 10.85
CA ASN A 598 17.40 -39.68 11.14
C ASN A 598 18.37 -39.86 9.97
N GLU A 599 18.05 -40.76 9.02
CA GLU A 599 18.84 -41.00 7.81
C GLU A 599 18.61 -39.93 6.73
N LEU A 600 17.69 -38.98 6.95
CA LEU A 600 17.31 -37.90 6.02
C LEU A 600 16.87 -38.39 4.63
N THR A 601 16.44 -39.65 4.52
CA THR A 601 15.94 -40.25 3.28
C THR A 601 14.44 -40.07 3.11
N THR A 602 13.71 -39.77 4.19
CA THR A 602 12.27 -39.55 4.21
C THR A 602 11.94 -38.14 4.67
N TRP A 603 11.15 -37.41 3.88
CA TRP A 603 10.75 -36.04 4.18
C TRP A 603 9.25 -35.85 4.09
N ALA A 604 8.71 -34.95 4.93
CA ALA A 604 7.41 -34.36 4.67
C ALA A 604 7.56 -33.36 3.52
N VAL A 605 6.81 -33.52 2.44
CA VAL A 605 6.84 -32.63 1.28
C VAL A 605 5.43 -32.09 1.07
N ARG A 606 5.31 -30.76 1.03
CA ARG A 606 4.05 -30.08 0.76
C ARG A 606 4.01 -29.67 -0.70
N LEU A 607 2.99 -30.15 -1.39
CA LEU A 607 2.75 -29.88 -2.80
C LEU A 607 1.52 -28.98 -2.91
N TYR A 608 1.58 -27.97 -3.77
CA TYR A 608 0.45 -27.09 -4.03
C TYR A 608 0.31 -26.82 -5.53
N TYR A 609 -0.93 -26.87 -6.01
CA TYR A 609 -1.34 -26.38 -7.31
C TYR A 609 -2.26 -25.18 -7.11
N LYS A 610 -1.80 -23.99 -7.51
CA LYS A 610 -2.47 -22.71 -7.27
C LYS A 610 -2.97 -22.13 -8.60
N PRO A 611 -4.23 -22.39 -9.00
CA PRO A 611 -4.75 -21.92 -10.28
C PRO A 611 -4.91 -20.39 -10.28
N PHE A 612 -4.47 -19.74 -11.35
CA PHE A 612 -4.58 -18.31 -11.62
C PHE A 612 -4.00 -17.37 -10.55
N ILE A 613 -3.13 -17.83 -9.65
CA ILE A 613 -2.52 -16.96 -8.63
C ILE A 613 -1.77 -15.77 -9.26
N ASN A 614 -1.13 -15.97 -10.41
CA ASN A 614 -0.45 -14.87 -11.12
C ASN A 614 -1.38 -13.77 -11.65
N TRP A 615 -2.69 -14.03 -11.75
CA TRP A 615 -3.66 -13.00 -12.10
C TRP A 615 -3.89 -12.01 -10.96
N LEU A 616 -3.64 -12.41 -9.71
CA LEU A 616 -3.60 -11.48 -8.58
C LEU A 616 -2.51 -10.43 -8.81
N TRP A 617 -1.28 -10.87 -9.11
CA TRP A 617 -0.14 -9.97 -9.35
C TRP A 617 -0.33 -9.11 -10.60
N LEU A 618 -0.80 -9.72 -11.70
CA LEU A 618 -1.09 -8.99 -12.93
C LEU A 618 -2.19 -7.95 -12.73
N GLY A 619 -3.25 -8.31 -12.01
CA GLY A 619 -4.35 -7.40 -11.67
C GLY A 619 -3.85 -6.18 -10.90
N SER A 620 -3.05 -6.40 -9.85
CA SER A 620 -2.41 -5.31 -9.09
C SER A 620 -1.50 -4.45 -9.97
N LEU A 621 -0.69 -5.04 -10.86
CA LEU A 621 0.16 -4.28 -11.78
C LEU A 621 -0.65 -3.38 -12.72
N LEU A 622 -1.75 -3.88 -13.28
CA LEU A 622 -2.66 -3.09 -14.12
C LEU A 622 -3.26 -1.91 -13.34
N MET A 623 -3.60 -2.11 -12.06
CA MET A 623 -4.08 -1.05 -11.17
C MET A 623 -3.02 0.04 -10.94
N VAL A 624 -1.78 -0.37 -10.67
CA VAL A 624 -0.65 0.54 -10.47
C VAL A 624 -0.41 1.39 -11.72
N VAL A 625 -0.31 0.74 -12.89
CA VAL A 625 -0.14 1.44 -14.18
C VAL A 625 -1.32 2.37 -14.44
N GLY A 626 -2.55 1.92 -14.15
CA GLY A 626 -3.76 2.73 -14.29
C GLY A 626 -3.74 3.99 -13.41
N GLY A 627 -3.30 3.87 -12.16
CA GLY A 627 -3.14 4.97 -11.23
C GLY A 627 -2.13 6.02 -11.72
N PHE A 628 -0.92 5.59 -12.09
CA PHE A 628 0.11 6.50 -12.62
C PHE A 628 -0.33 7.17 -13.93
N LEU A 629 -0.98 6.42 -14.82
CA LEU A 629 -1.50 6.96 -16.07
C LEU A 629 -2.56 8.04 -15.81
N ALA A 630 -3.48 7.81 -14.87
CA ALA A 630 -4.51 8.77 -14.49
C ALA A 630 -3.95 10.02 -13.81
N ALA A 631 -2.90 9.88 -12.99
CA ALA A 631 -2.20 10.99 -12.36
C ALA A 631 -1.41 11.86 -13.36
N SER A 632 -0.89 11.25 -14.43
CA SER A 632 -0.12 11.93 -15.48
C SER A 632 -0.95 12.68 -16.53
N ASP A 633 -2.26 12.83 -16.32
CA ASP A 633 -3.17 13.45 -17.28
C ASP A 633 -2.85 14.94 -17.51
N ARG A 634 -2.97 15.39 -18.77
CA ARG A 634 -2.63 16.75 -19.19
C ARG A 634 -3.44 17.82 -18.45
N ARG A 635 -4.66 17.53 -17.98
CA ARG A 635 -5.50 18.50 -17.26
C ARG A 635 -4.87 19.06 -15.99
N TYR A 636 -3.95 18.31 -15.37
CA TYR A 636 -3.26 18.76 -14.16
C TYR A 636 -2.04 19.66 -14.47
N ARG A 637 -1.66 19.81 -15.75
CA ARG A 637 -0.51 20.61 -16.21
C ARG A 637 -0.88 22.05 -16.63
N ILE A 638 -2.16 22.43 -16.61
CA ILE A 638 -2.69 23.62 -17.32
C ILE A 638 -2.35 24.97 -16.64
N GLY A 639 -1.62 24.99 -15.51
CA GLY A 639 -1.09 26.23 -14.94
C GLY A 639 0.01 26.91 -15.76
N ALA A 640 0.62 26.23 -16.74
CA ALA A 640 1.75 26.76 -17.52
C ALA A 640 1.37 27.76 -18.64
N LYS A 641 0.10 27.84 -19.05
CA LYS A 641 -0.33 28.73 -20.16
C LYS A 641 -0.82 30.12 -19.72
N ALA A 642 -0.89 30.41 -18.41
CA ALA A 642 -1.37 31.69 -17.89
C ALA A 642 -0.27 32.77 -17.72
N ARG A 643 0.96 32.51 -18.18
CA ARG A 643 2.03 33.52 -18.28
C ARG A 643 2.20 33.95 -19.75
N ALA A 644 1.17 34.57 -20.32
CA ALA A 644 1.41 35.48 -21.43
C ALA A 644 1.89 36.82 -20.81
N PRO A 645 2.95 37.46 -21.32
CA PRO A 645 3.32 38.79 -20.86
C PRO A 645 2.15 39.73 -21.13
N VAL A 646 1.68 40.42 -20.09
CA VAL A 646 0.78 41.57 -20.25
C VAL A 646 1.54 42.59 -21.09
N ALA A 647 1.09 42.84 -22.32
CA ALA A 647 1.68 43.85 -23.17
C ALA A 647 1.62 45.21 -22.45
N PRO A 648 2.70 46.01 -22.48
CA PRO A 648 2.70 47.32 -21.83
C PRO A 648 1.60 48.19 -22.47
N THR A 649 0.71 48.70 -21.63
CA THR A 649 -0.32 49.66 -22.01
C THR A 649 0.35 50.92 -22.54
N ALA A 650 0.08 51.28 -23.80
CA ALA A 650 0.55 52.51 -24.41
C ALA A 650 0.04 53.74 -23.63
N PRO A 651 0.84 54.82 -23.48
CA PRO A 651 0.38 56.03 -22.82
C PRO A 651 -0.68 56.72 -23.68
N THR A 652 -1.78 57.11 -23.04
CA THR A 652 -2.81 57.97 -23.60
C THR A 652 -2.23 59.35 -23.90
N ALA A 653 -2.14 59.70 -25.18
CA ALA A 653 -1.87 61.06 -25.59
C ALA A 653 -3.04 61.96 -25.18
N ARG A 654 -2.79 62.87 -24.22
CA ARG A 654 -3.64 64.03 -23.99
C ARG A 654 -3.29 65.07 -25.06
N GLY A 655 -4.32 65.54 -25.75
CA GLY A 655 -4.19 66.57 -26.78
C GLY A 655 -3.74 67.92 -26.23
N ALA A 656 -3.09 68.66 -27.12
CA ALA A 656 -3.23 70.10 -27.27
C ALA A 656 -3.65 70.35 -28.73
#